data_AF-A0A1F8NNN4-F1
#
_entry.id   AF-A0A1F8NNN4-F1
#
_cell.length_a   1.000
_cell.length_b   1.000
_cell.length_c   1.000
_cell.angle_alpha   90.00
_cell.angle_beta   90.00
_cell.angle_gamma   90.00
#
_symmetry.space_group_name_H-M   'P 1'
#
loop_
_entity.id
_entity.type
_entity.pdbx_description
1 polymer ?
#
loop_
_entity_poly.entity_id
_entity_poly.type
_entity_poly.pdbx_seq_one_letter_code
_entity_poly.pdbx_strand_id
1 'polypeptide(L)'
;MTDNDVDGFYADVDCNDNDLSIHPGAAEVCNLVDDNCDVQVDEGVQNAYYQDADTDSYGNMLVTTLACTPPSGYVSDNTDCDDSNAFVHPGAVEVCNLLDDNCNALIDEGVQNTYYQDADSDTYGNASMTTLACTQPSGYVSDNTDCNDSNAAIYPGASEVCNGVDDNCNTQTDEGVLNTYYQDSDGDMYGNASVSTQACTALIGYTSDNTDCNDSNAAISPAAAEVCGNGIDDNCNGQTDEGCSLSADLSITNADLTDPVTPAGQDVTYTITVTNNGPAYATGVTVTDVLDASLTLVSATPSQGAPCTGAGTITCNLGSMLNGSSATVTVVATTSLTPGMIGSTASVTAAEPDPNASNNSAMQTTNVGDVSREVGISTRGKVETGTNVMVGGFVFGGTVSKKVLIRGRGPSMSGAPYNFTGTLTNPTLEIYSGPTLFATVDDWQAGATMCNAPAETCGTPAELQAASVDPCQPNTGQTTAPPGCNQEAAMYITLPPGAYTTKLMGVGGEMGKGIIEVYDADTASLSMLGGISTRGKVLTGTDVMVGGFIIGAGSSNKTLLLRGRGPSLSGPPYNFTGTLPDPVLEIYCGATLFAQTNDWEIGALQCDPPAISCTVPTPPVDPCQPNPGQTTPPPSCYNEAAIIITLPPAPACGNYTAKLRDANGGTGIGIFEVYEVTP
;
A
#
# COMPACT_ATOMS: atom_id res chain seq x y z
N MET A 1 -161.19 -13.00 17.05
CA MET A 1 -160.16 -12.32 16.24
C MET A 1 -159.80 -11.09 17.06
N THR A 2 -158.52 -10.94 17.41
CA THR A 2 -157.97 -9.83 18.19
C THR A 2 -157.25 -8.88 17.23
N ASP A 3 -157.28 -7.60 17.56
CA ASP A 3 -156.54 -6.49 16.95
C ASP A 3 -155.76 -5.90 18.14
N ASN A 4 -154.48 -6.23 18.25
CA ASN A 4 -153.70 -6.00 19.48
C ASN A 4 -153.07 -4.60 19.52
N ASP A 5 -152.70 -4.03 18.39
CA ASP A 5 -152.11 -2.69 18.29
C ASP A 5 -153.14 -1.61 17.94
N VAL A 6 -154.37 -2.01 17.59
CA VAL A 6 -155.54 -1.15 17.40
C VAL A 6 -155.42 -0.25 16.16
N ASP A 7 -154.76 -0.76 15.11
CA ASP A 7 -154.64 -0.10 13.81
C ASP A 7 -155.92 -0.27 12.93
N GLY A 8 -156.82 -1.16 13.36
CA GLY A 8 -158.09 -1.47 12.71
C GLY A 8 -158.09 -2.71 11.82
N PHE A 9 -156.98 -3.43 11.73
CA PHE A 9 -156.84 -4.73 11.09
C PHE A 9 -156.72 -5.82 12.16
N TYR A 10 -157.28 -7.00 11.87
CA TYR A 10 -157.22 -8.12 12.80
C TYR A 10 -156.04 -9.02 12.43
N ALA A 11 -155.51 -9.76 13.41
CA ALA A 11 -154.39 -10.68 13.28
C ALA A 11 -154.46 -11.74 12.14
N ASP A 12 -155.61 -11.93 11.48
CA ASP A 12 -155.73 -12.81 10.30
C ASP A 12 -155.38 -12.12 8.97
N VAL A 13 -155.29 -10.79 8.94
CA VAL A 13 -154.91 -9.98 7.77
C VAL A 13 -153.69 -9.11 8.07
N ASP A 14 -153.51 -8.67 9.31
CA ASP A 14 -152.34 -7.92 9.75
C ASP A 14 -151.12 -8.84 9.91
N CYS A 15 -150.05 -8.54 9.17
CA CYS A 15 -148.81 -9.30 9.19
C CYS A 15 -147.97 -9.05 10.46
N ASN A 16 -148.24 -7.97 11.22
CA ASN A 16 -147.70 -7.77 12.55
C ASN A 16 -148.68 -6.99 13.45
N ASP A 17 -149.67 -7.73 13.99
CA ASP A 17 -150.73 -7.27 14.94
C ASP A 17 -150.22 -6.61 16.25
N ASN A 18 -148.92 -6.37 16.42
CA ASN A 18 -148.35 -5.62 17.55
C ASN A 18 -147.61 -4.33 17.13
N ASP A 19 -147.61 -3.96 15.84
CA ASP A 19 -146.91 -2.78 15.31
C ASP A 19 -147.81 -1.94 14.37
N LEU A 20 -148.31 -0.82 14.90
CA LEU A 20 -149.18 0.14 14.22
C LEU A 20 -148.67 0.68 12.87
N SER A 21 -147.39 0.54 12.51
CA SER A 21 -146.88 0.94 11.19
C SER A 21 -146.89 -0.17 10.15
N ILE A 22 -147.16 -1.42 10.54
CA ILE A 22 -147.14 -2.58 9.65
C ILE A 22 -148.57 -3.09 9.52
N HIS A 23 -149.21 -2.76 8.40
CA HIS A 23 -150.60 -3.13 8.17
C HIS A 23 -150.99 -3.08 6.69
N PRO A 24 -152.07 -3.77 6.27
CA PRO A 24 -152.57 -3.69 4.90
C PRO A 24 -152.72 -2.24 4.38
N GLY A 25 -151.90 -1.87 3.41
CA GLY A 25 -151.90 -0.53 2.79
C GLY A 25 -151.11 0.57 3.52
N ALA A 26 -150.21 0.23 4.44
CA ALA A 26 -149.19 1.17 4.94
C ALA A 26 -148.26 1.64 3.81
N ALA A 27 -147.46 2.69 4.05
CA ALA A 27 -146.47 3.16 3.08
C ALA A 27 -145.12 2.53 3.38
N GLU A 28 -144.51 1.89 2.38
CA GLU A 28 -143.20 1.27 2.50
C GLU A 28 -142.12 2.29 2.89
N VAL A 29 -141.21 1.87 3.77
CA VAL A 29 -140.01 2.61 4.16
C VAL A 29 -138.84 1.66 4.16
N CYS A 30 -137.77 1.95 3.40
CA CYS A 30 -136.53 1.16 3.31
C CYS A 30 -135.96 0.66 4.66
N ASN A 31 -136.54 -0.42 5.19
CA ASN A 31 -136.28 -0.98 6.51
C ASN A 31 -136.22 -2.51 6.47
N LEU A 32 -136.40 -3.11 5.28
CA LEU A 32 -136.43 -4.55 5.02
C LEU A 32 -137.62 -5.28 5.66
N VAL A 33 -138.69 -4.57 5.94
CA VAL A 33 -139.98 -5.07 6.45
C VAL A 33 -141.04 -4.81 5.39
N ASP A 34 -141.94 -5.77 5.20
CA ASP A 34 -143.16 -5.57 4.39
C ASP A 34 -144.13 -4.77 5.25
N ASP A 35 -144.05 -3.44 5.14
CA ASP A 35 -144.83 -2.54 5.97
C ASP A 35 -146.32 -2.62 5.58
N ASN A 36 -146.63 -2.85 4.30
CA ASN A 36 -147.99 -2.80 3.79
C ASN A 36 -148.72 -4.16 3.72
N CYS A 37 -148.09 -5.23 4.21
CA CYS A 37 -148.56 -6.61 4.24
C CYS A 37 -149.00 -7.17 2.88
N ASP A 38 -148.45 -6.69 1.76
CA ASP A 38 -148.78 -7.16 0.41
C ASP A 38 -147.88 -8.29 -0.10
N VAL A 39 -146.97 -8.77 0.75
CA VAL A 39 -145.90 -9.77 0.54
C VAL A 39 -144.67 -9.29 -0.23
N GLN A 40 -144.63 -8.02 -0.64
CA GLN A 40 -143.43 -7.38 -1.16
C GLN A 40 -142.79 -6.54 -0.07
N VAL A 41 -141.46 -6.56 0.00
CA VAL A 41 -140.70 -5.78 0.98
C VAL A 41 -140.14 -4.56 0.25
N ASP A 42 -140.38 -3.36 0.80
CA ASP A 42 -139.83 -2.08 0.37
C ASP A 42 -140.13 -1.71 -1.11
N GLU A 43 -141.32 -2.00 -1.64
CA GLU A 43 -141.60 -1.69 -3.05
C GLU A 43 -141.75 -0.18 -3.31
N GLY A 44 -140.98 0.33 -4.27
CA GLY A 44 -141.08 1.72 -4.73
C GLY A 44 -140.32 2.76 -3.90
N VAL A 45 -139.56 2.36 -2.87
CA VAL A 45 -138.72 3.25 -2.06
C VAL A 45 -137.23 2.86 -2.14
N GLN A 46 -136.33 3.81 -2.43
CA GLN A 46 -134.87 3.58 -2.54
C GLN A 46 -134.08 4.87 -2.20
N ASN A 47 -132.92 4.73 -1.54
CA ASN A 47 -131.92 5.78 -1.30
C ASN A 47 -130.83 5.77 -2.38
N ALA A 48 -130.19 6.92 -2.61
CA ALA A 48 -129.04 7.04 -3.52
C ALA A 48 -127.73 6.69 -2.81
N TYR A 49 -126.92 5.87 -3.48
CA TYR A 49 -125.55 5.56 -3.11
C TYR A 49 -124.61 5.74 -4.31
N TYR A 50 -123.37 6.12 -4.05
CA TYR A 50 -122.36 6.51 -5.02
C TYR A 50 -121.25 5.47 -5.01
N GLN A 51 -120.75 5.07 -6.18
CA GLN A 51 -119.70 4.06 -6.27
C GLN A 51 -118.48 4.58 -5.49
N ASP A 52 -117.95 3.71 -4.65
CA ASP A 52 -116.69 3.89 -3.91
C ASP A 52 -115.74 2.83 -4.46
N ALA A 53 -115.03 3.18 -5.53
CA ALA A 53 -114.25 2.24 -6.32
C ALA A 53 -112.85 1.97 -5.73
N ASP A 54 -112.31 2.90 -4.95
CA ASP A 54 -111.02 2.76 -4.27
C ASP A 54 -111.14 2.45 -2.76
N THR A 55 -112.36 2.42 -2.23
CA THR A 55 -112.75 1.98 -0.88
C THR A 55 -112.40 2.95 0.25
N ASP A 56 -112.37 4.25 -0.01
CA ASP A 56 -112.05 5.29 0.98
C ASP A 56 -113.26 5.90 1.72
N SER A 57 -114.46 5.42 1.41
CA SER A 57 -115.76 5.85 1.94
C SER A 57 -116.34 7.15 1.38
N TYR A 58 -115.67 7.78 0.43
CA TYR A 58 -116.23 8.80 -0.43
C TYR A 58 -116.58 8.15 -1.77
N GLY A 59 -117.56 8.71 -2.47
CA GLY A 59 -118.07 8.10 -3.69
C GLY A 59 -118.19 9.08 -4.83
N ASN A 60 -118.18 8.54 -6.04
CA ASN A 60 -118.31 9.31 -7.26
C ASN A 60 -119.75 9.74 -7.52
N MET A 61 -120.00 11.05 -7.46
CA MET A 61 -121.32 11.64 -7.76
C MET A 61 -121.87 11.25 -9.16
N LEU A 62 -121.01 10.91 -10.12
CA LEU A 62 -121.41 10.52 -11.47
C LEU A 62 -121.82 9.05 -11.59
N VAL A 63 -121.48 8.20 -10.60
CA VAL A 63 -121.83 6.78 -10.61
C VAL A 63 -122.74 6.45 -9.44
N THR A 64 -124.04 6.67 -9.63
CA THR A 64 -125.08 6.46 -8.62
C THR A 64 -125.88 5.18 -8.85
N THR A 65 -126.22 4.49 -7.76
CA THR A 65 -127.23 3.42 -7.72
C THR A 65 -128.31 3.74 -6.67
N LEU A 66 -129.47 3.11 -6.81
CA LEU A 66 -130.58 3.23 -5.86
C LEU A 66 -130.74 1.89 -5.12
N ALA A 67 -130.86 1.92 -3.79
CA ALA A 67 -131.10 0.76 -2.94
C ALA A 67 -131.59 1.20 -1.55
N CYS A 68 -132.10 0.28 -0.73
CA CYS A 68 -132.48 0.61 0.66
C CYS A 68 -131.29 0.59 1.64
N THR A 69 -130.30 -0.26 1.36
CA THR A 69 -129.03 -0.33 2.08
C THR A 69 -127.88 -0.14 1.09
N PRO A 70 -126.72 0.43 1.50
CA PRO A 70 -125.59 0.64 0.60
C PRO A 70 -125.18 -0.67 -0.06
N PRO A 71 -125.25 -0.77 -1.41
CA PRO A 71 -124.73 -1.93 -2.12
C PRO A 71 -123.22 -2.07 -1.90
N SER A 72 -122.70 -3.28 -2.04
CA SER A 72 -121.25 -3.52 -1.95
C SER A 72 -120.52 -2.63 -2.97
N GLY A 73 -119.55 -1.83 -2.49
CA GLY A 73 -118.79 -0.88 -3.31
C GLY A 73 -119.51 0.44 -3.59
N TYR A 74 -120.52 0.79 -2.78
CA TYR A 74 -121.20 2.09 -2.85
C TYR A 74 -121.39 2.69 -1.45
N VAL A 75 -121.28 4.02 -1.34
CA VAL A 75 -121.41 4.79 -0.10
C VAL A 75 -122.39 5.95 -0.25
N SER A 76 -122.81 6.57 0.85
CA SER A 76 -123.78 7.68 0.80
C SER A 76 -123.15 9.04 0.51
N ASP A 77 -121.85 9.19 0.73
CA ASP A 77 -121.12 10.42 0.45
C ASP A 77 -120.72 10.47 -1.03
N ASN A 78 -120.83 11.65 -1.65
CA ASN A 78 -120.62 11.84 -3.09
C ASN A 78 -119.51 12.85 -3.41
N THR A 79 -118.67 13.15 -2.42
CA THR A 79 -117.74 14.29 -2.48
C THR A 79 -116.33 13.93 -2.98
N ASP A 80 -116.12 12.70 -3.44
CA ASP A 80 -114.86 12.24 -3.99
C ASP A 80 -114.53 12.92 -5.34
N CYS A 81 -113.32 13.48 -5.46
CA CYS A 81 -112.83 14.08 -6.69
C CYS A 81 -111.98 13.13 -7.56
N ASP A 82 -111.48 12.01 -7.04
CA ASP A 82 -110.81 10.93 -7.78
C ASP A 82 -111.07 9.55 -7.13
N ASP A 83 -112.26 9.01 -7.41
CA ASP A 83 -112.76 7.67 -7.02
C ASP A 83 -111.94 6.48 -7.55
N SER A 84 -110.74 6.72 -8.06
CA SER A 84 -109.77 5.68 -8.40
C SER A 84 -108.54 5.69 -7.48
N ASN A 85 -108.46 6.63 -6.55
CA ASN A 85 -107.33 6.87 -5.66
C ASN A 85 -107.77 7.21 -4.24
N ALA A 86 -107.73 6.22 -3.35
CA ALA A 86 -108.14 6.31 -1.94
C ALA A 86 -107.37 7.32 -1.07
N PHE A 87 -106.40 8.04 -1.63
CA PHE A 87 -105.69 9.13 -0.97
C PHE A 87 -106.16 10.52 -1.41
N VAL A 88 -107.06 10.59 -2.40
CA VAL A 88 -107.58 11.82 -2.99
C VAL A 88 -109.06 11.94 -2.65
N HIS A 89 -109.34 12.52 -1.48
CA HIS A 89 -110.68 12.67 -0.97
C HIS A 89 -110.80 13.89 -0.08
N PRO A 90 -112.01 14.40 0.16
CA PRO A 90 -112.23 15.53 1.06
C PRO A 90 -111.56 15.33 2.43
N GLY A 91 -110.70 16.28 2.79
CA GLY A 91 -109.98 16.25 4.07
C GLY A 91 -108.75 15.33 4.12
N ALA A 92 -108.28 14.78 2.99
CA ALA A 92 -106.95 14.17 2.91
C ALA A 92 -105.83 15.17 3.28
N VAL A 93 -104.63 14.66 3.58
CA VAL A 93 -103.47 15.50 3.88
C VAL A 93 -102.72 15.74 2.58
N GLU A 94 -102.49 17.00 2.23
CA GLU A 94 -101.67 17.38 1.07
C GLU A 94 -100.28 16.77 1.14
N VAL A 95 -99.79 16.26 0.02
CA VAL A 95 -98.41 15.83 -0.19
C VAL A 95 -97.93 16.45 -1.50
N CYS A 96 -96.71 17.01 -1.55
CA CYS A 96 -96.15 17.62 -2.78
C CYS A 96 -96.07 16.63 -3.96
N ASN A 97 -97.18 16.38 -4.63
CA ASN A 97 -97.37 15.39 -5.69
C ASN A 97 -98.06 16.01 -6.93
N LEU A 98 -98.36 17.31 -6.89
CA LEU A 98 -99.04 18.09 -7.92
C LEU A 98 -100.51 17.69 -8.14
N LEU A 99 -101.12 17.01 -7.15
CA LEU A 99 -102.55 16.70 -7.09
C LEU A 99 -103.21 17.57 -6.00
N ASP A 100 -104.53 17.73 -6.10
CA ASP A 100 -105.36 18.31 -5.04
C ASP A 100 -105.86 17.13 -4.22
N ASP A 101 -105.07 16.71 -3.22
CA ASP A 101 -105.35 15.49 -2.47
C ASP A 101 -106.64 15.64 -1.64
N ASN A 102 -106.91 16.83 -1.11
CA ASN A 102 -108.02 17.05 -0.20
C ASN A 102 -109.32 17.58 -0.87
N CYS A 103 -109.34 17.62 -2.20
CA CYS A 103 -110.45 18.06 -3.05
C CYS A 103 -110.97 19.48 -2.73
N ASN A 104 -110.11 20.42 -2.32
CA ASN A 104 -110.51 21.81 -2.00
C ASN A 104 -110.27 22.82 -3.15
N ALA A 105 -109.81 22.34 -4.31
CA ALA A 105 -109.43 23.08 -5.50
C ALA A 105 -108.12 23.89 -5.41
N LEU A 106 -107.29 23.63 -4.40
CA LEU A 106 -105.90 24.08 -4.31
C LEU A 106 -104.99 22.86 -4.48
N ILE A 107 -103.82 23.08 -5.10
CA ILE A 107 -102.84 22.01 -5.32
C ILE A 107 -101.68 22.26 -4.37
N ASP A 108 -101.33 21.26 -3.56
CA ASP A 108 -100.19 21.21 -2.65
C ASP A 108 -100.12 22.39 -1.66
N GLU A 109 -101.24 22.88 -1.13
CA GLU A 109 -101.21 24.02 -0.22
C GLU A 109 -100.66 23.67 1.16
N GLY A 110 -99.78 24.54 1.67
CA GLY A 110 -99.23 24.39 3.02
C GLY A 110 -98.14 23.33 3.15
N VAL A 111 -97.74 22.66 2.05
CA VAL A 111 -96.68 21.65 2.03
C VAL A 111 -95.52 22.05 1.12
N GLN A 112 -94.29 21.88 1.61
CA GLN A 112 -93.05 22.16 0.86
C GLN A 112 -91.94 21.21 1.32
N ASN A 113 -91.10 20.75 0.38
CA ASN A 113 -89.86 20.03 0.67
C ASN A 113 -88.71 21.03 0.90
N THR A 114 -87.71 20.63 1.68
CA THR A 114 -86.48 21.42 1.85
C THR A 114 -85.44 20.95 0.84
N TYR A 115 -84.86 21.88 0.10
CA TYR A 115 -83.73 21.65 -0.81
C TYR A 115 -82.53 22.51 -0.39
N TYR A 116 -81.33 22.06 -0.70
CA TYR A 116 -80.04 22.61 -0.28
C TYR A 116 -79.29 23.11 -1.50
N GLN A 117 -78.67 24.29 -1.41
CA GLN A 117 -77.94 24.86 -2.54
C GLN A 117 -76.80 23.92 -2.95
N ASP A 118 -76.69 23.67 -4.25
CA ASP A 118 -75.62 22.91 -4.90
C ASP A 118 -74.91 23.88 -5.86
N ALA A 119 -73.88 24.55 -5.36
CA ALA A 119 -73.22 25.66 -6.04
C ALA A 119 -72.11 25.22 -7.01
N ASP A 120 -71.55 24.03 -6.83
CA ASP A 120 -70.52 23.46 -7.71
C ASP A 120 -71.04 22.33 -8.63
N SER A 121 -72.31 21.96 -8.49
CA SER A 121 -73.05 21.04 -9.35
C SER A 121 -72.63 19.56 -9.23
N ASP A 122 -72.27 19.12 -8.02
CA ASP A 122 -71.84 17.75 -7.73
C ASP A 122 -72.94 16.82 -7.17
N THR A 123 -74.16 17.35 -7.03
CA THR A 123 -75.38 16.72 -6.51
C THR A 123 -75.53 16.64 -4.99
N TYR A 124 -74.54 17.10 -4.23
CA TYR A 124 -74.63 17.28 -2.79
C TYR A 124 -74.78 18.77 -2.47
N GLY A 125 -75.55 19.07 -1.42
CA GLY A 125 -75.92 20.45 -1.12
C GLY A 125 -75.46 20.90 0.26
N ASN A 126 -75.36 22.21 0.43
CA ASN A 126 -74.97 22.84 1.68
C ASN A 126 -76.14 22.89 2.68
N ALA A 127 -76.02 22.17 3.80
CA ALA A 127 -77.01 22.15 4.88
C ALA A 127 -77.38 23.53 5.45
N SER A 128 -76.52 24.54 5.32
CA SER A 128 -76.76 25.90 5.82
C SER A 128 -77.50 26.80 4.83
N MET A 129 -77.61 26.39 3.57
CA MET A 129 -78.21 27.18 2.48
C MET A 129 -79.42 26.44 1.93
N THR A 130 -80.59 26.67 2.54
CA THR A 130 -81.82 25.94 2.20
C THR A 130 -82.84 26.81 1.47
N THR A 131 -83.67 26.18 0.64
CA THR A 131 -84.91 26.74 0.10
C THR A 131 -86.07 25.75 0.25
N LEU A 132 -87.31 26.25 0.31
CA LEU A 132 -88.52 25.44 0.37
C LEU A 132 -89.22 25.46 -1.00
N ALA A 133 -89.58 24.28 -1.52
CA ALA A 133 -90.33 24.12 -2.76
C ALA A 133 -90.97 22.73 -2.82
N CYS A 134 -91.98 22.50 -3.66
CA CYS A 134 -92.47 21.13 -3.90
C CYS A 134 -91.56 20.36 -4.86
N THR A 135 -91.13 20.98 -5.96
CA THR A 135 -90.18 20.41 -6.92
C THR A 135 -88.78 21.00 -6.72
N GLN A 136 -87.74 20.21 -7.02
CA GLN A 136 -86.34 20.60 -6.87
C GLN A 136 -86.03 21.86 -7.70
N PRO A 137 -85.68 22.99 -7.06
CA PRO A 137 -85.30 24.20 -7.77
C PRO A 137 -83.96 24.04 -8.48
N SER A 138 -83.77 24.77 -9.58
CA SER A 138 -82.47 24.81 -10.28
C SER A 138 -81.36 25.31 -9.36
N GLY A 139 -80.25 24.58 -9.27
CA GLY A 139 -79.12 24.88 -8.37
C GLY A 139 -79.33 24.46 -6.91
N TYR A 140 -80.32 23.60 -6.63
CA TYR A 140 -80.54 23.00 -5.32
C TYR A 140 -80.76 21.49 -5.45
N VAL A 141 -80.43 20.73 -4.42
CA VAL A 141 -80.58 19.27 -4.32
C VAL A 141 -81.23 18.86 -3.00
N SER A 142 -81.72 17.62 -2.89
CA SER A 142 -82.34 17.14 -1.64
C SER A 142 -81.32 16.67 -0.60
N ASP A 143 -80.11 16.32 -1.03
CA ASP A 143 -79.04 15.86 -0.16
C ASP A 143 -78.28 17.04 0.45
N ASN A 144 -77.96 16.99 1.73
CA ASN A 144 -77.38 18.12 2.47
C ASN A 144 -75.99 17.84 3.04
N THR A 145 -75.36 16.78 2.58
CA THR A 145 -74.15 16.22 3.20
C THR A 145 -72.85 16.80 2.66
N ASP A 146 -72.91 17.79 1.78
CA ASP A 146 -71.71 18.40 1.20
C ASP A 146 -70.89 19.18 2.26
N CYS A 147 -69.61 18.84 2.39
CA CYS A 147 -68.69 19.54 3.27
C CYS A 147 -67.96 20.71 2.58
N ASN A 148 -68.00 20.81 1.26
CA ASN A 148 -67.46 21.94 0.50
C ASN A 148 -68.20 22.21 -0.82
N ASP A 149 -69.31 22.96 -0.69
CA ASP A 149 -70.20 23.48 -1.75
C ASP A 149 -69.56 24.55 -2.66
N SER A 150 -68.25 24.48 -2.86
CA SER A 150 -67.52 25.29 -3.84
C SER A 150 -66.54 24.45 -4.65
N ASN A 151 -66.43 23.15 -4.37
CA ASN A 151 -65.52 22.23 -5.03
C ASN A 151 -66.16 20.83 -5.20
N ALA A 152 -66.64 20.56 -6.42
CA ALA A 152 -67.27 19.31 -6.85
C ALA A 152 -66.43 18.02 -6.73
N ALA A 153 -65.18 18.12 -6.27
CA ALA A 153 -64.34 16.97 -5.96
C ALA A 153 -64.43 16.55 -4.49
N ILE A 154 -65.03 17.38 -3.63
CA ILE A 154 -65.08 17.19 -2.19
C ILE A 154 -66.53 16.94 -1.79
N TYR A 155 -66.90 15.67 -1.66
CA TYR A 155 -68.26 15.26 -1.33
C TYR A 155 -68.26 13.91 -0.62
N PRO A 156 -69.35 13.56 0.10
CA PRO A 156 -69.46 12.29 0.79
C PRO A 156 -69.21 11.07 -0.11
N GLY A 157 -68.18 10.30 0.24
CA GLY A 157 -67.80 9.10 -0.50
C GLY A 157 -66.96 9.36 -1.76
N ALA A 158 -66.42 10.57 -1.96
CA ALA A 158 -65.36 10.81 -2.94
C ALA A 158 -64.14 9.91 -2.69
N SER A 159 -63.26 9.78 -3.69
CA SER A 159 -61.99 9.08 -3.50
C SER A 159 -60.95 10.05 -2.96
N GLU A 160 -60.30 9.69 -1.86
CA GLU A 160 -59.20 10.47 -1.29
C GLU A 160 -58.07 10.66 -2.29
N VAL A 161 -57.53 11.88 -2.34
CA VAL A 161 -56.30 12.23 -3.04
C VAL A 161 -55.38 12.88 -2.04
N CYS A 162 -54.11 12.43 -1.98
CA CYS A 162 -53.13 12.91 -1.00
C CYS A 162 -52.78 14.41 -1.18
N ASN A 163 -53.65 15.30 -0.70
CA ASN A 163 -53.67 16.74 -0.96
C ASN A 163 -53.86 17.56 0.32
N GLY A 164 -54.04 16.90 1.48
CA GLY A 164 -54.24 17.53 2.78
C GLY A 164 -55.66 18.03 3.03
N VAL A 165 -56.64 17.57 2.24
CA VAL A 165 -58.07 17.85 2.34
C VAL A 165 -58.80 16.53 2.58
N ASP A 166 -59.86 16.58 3.39
CA ASP A 166 -60.81 15.46 3.54
C ASP A 166 -61.74 15.50 2.32
N ASP A 167 -61.40 14.76 1.26
CA ASP A 167 -62.14 14.79 0.01
C ASP A 167 -63.50 14.09 0.16
N ASN A 168 -63.59 13.05 0.99
CA ASN A 168 -64.80 12.23 1.11
C ASN A 168 -65.73 12.59 2.28
N CYS A 169 -65.43 13.70 2.96
CA CYS A 169 -66.19 14.27 4.07
C CYS A 169 -66.38 13.31 5.27
N ASN A 170 -65.42 12.41 5.54
CA ASN A 170 -65.53 11.43 6.62
C ASN A 170 -64.78 11.82 7.91
N THR A 171 -64.22 13.03 7.96
CA THR A 171 -63.41 13.61 9.04
C THR A 171 -61.98 13.10 9.17
N GLN A 172 -61.55 12.22 8.26
CA GLN A 172 -60.16 11.82 8.11
C GLN A 172 -59.57 12.53 6.88
N THR A 173 -58.26 12.74 6.88
CA THR A 173 -57.59 13.46 5.80
C THR A 173 -56.60 12.51 5.15
N ASP A 174 -56.70 12.35 3.84
CA ASP A 174 -55.83 11.53 3.01
C ASP A 174 -55.77 10.04 3.46
N GLU A 175 -56.82 9.49 4.07
CA GLU A 175 -56.79 8.11 4.54
C GLU A 175 -56.81 7.10 3.38
N GLY A 176 -56.09 5.98 3.57
CA GLY A 176 -55.98 4.95 2.54
C GLY A 176 -55.09 5.31 1.34
N VAL A 177 -54.57 6.54 1.27
CA VAL A 177 -53.65 7.00 0.20
C VAL A 177 -52.25 7.37 0.70
N LEU A 178 -52.00 7.28 2.02
CA LEU A 178 -50.66 7.48 2.59
C LEU A 178 -49.70 6.34 2.24
N ASN A 179 -48.46 6.70 1.92
CA ASN A 179 -47.36 5.75 1.77
C ASN A 179 -46.65 5.56 3.11
N THR A 180 -46.12 4.36 3.34
CA THR A 180 -45.25 4.09 4.51
C THR A 180 -43.81 4.42 4.16
N TYR A 181 -43.15 5.22 4.99
CA TYR A 181 -41.74 5.55 4.91
C TYR A 181 -41.02 5.13 6.20
N TYR A 182 -39.74 4.79 6.10
CA TYR A 182 -38.89 4.23 7.16
C TYR A 182 -37.79 5.22 7.49
N GLN A 183 -37.46 5.35 8.78
CA GLN A 183 -36.43 6.29 9.22
C GLN A 183 -35.09 5.91 8.59
N ASP A 184 -34.39 6.90 8.04
CA ASP A 184 -33.05 6.83 7.45
C ASP A 184 -32.16 7.77 8.27
N SER A 185 -31.48 7.22 9.27
CA SER A 185 -30.74 8.03 10.26
C SER A 185 -29.31 8.34 9.84
N ASP A 186 -28.71 7.56 8.94
CA ASP A 186 -27.34 7.75 8.45
C ASP A 186 -27.25 8.34 7.03
N GLY A 187 -28.38 8.45 6.34
CA GLY A 187 -28.56 9.21 5.10
C GLY A 187 -28.23 8.43 3.83
N ASP A 188 -28.29 7.10 3.86
CA ASP A 188 -27.90 6.24 2.74
C ASP A 188 -29.06 5.79 1.82
N MET A 189 -30.28 6.24 2.12
CA MET A 189 -31.55 5.95 1.43
C MET A 189 -32.16 4.58 1.72
N TYR A 190 -31.61 3.79 2.63
CA TYR A 190 -32.23 2.61 3.19
C TYR A 190 -32.70 2.91 4.61
N GLY A 191 -33.86 2.38 4.99
CA GLY A 191 -34.49 2.75 6.26
C GLY A 191 -34.72 1.59 7.19
N ASN A 192 -34.89 1.90 8.47
CA ASN A 192 -35.16 0.93 9.51
C ASN A 192 -36.60 0.41 9.46
N ALA A 193 -36.79 -0.88 9.16
CA ALA A 193 -38.12 -1.51 9.11
C ALA A 193 -38.92 -1.41 10.43
N SER A 194 -38.24 -1.22 11.58
CA SER A 194 -38.88 -1.10 12.89
C SER A 194 -39.37 0.31 13.22
N VAL A 195 -38.96 1.32 12.44
CA VAL A 195 -39.33 2.72 12.68
C VAL A 195 -39.89 3.32 11.40
N SER A 196 -41.22 3.42 11.33
CA SER A 196 -41.93 3.92 10.15
C SER A 196 -42.94 5.01 10.48
N THR A 197 -43.30 5.79 9.45
CA THR A 197 -44.33 6.81 9.48
C THR A 197 -45.14 6.76 8.18
N GLN A 198 -46.37 7.29 8.19
CA GLN A 198 -47.21 7.40 7.01
C GLN A 198 -47.26 8.86 6.53
N ALA A 199 -47.07 9.08 5.22
CA ALA A 199 -47.11 10.40 4.60
C ALA A 199 -47.41 10.32 3.09
N CYS A 200 -47.79 11.42 2.46
CA CYS A 200 -47.96 11.49 1.00
C CYS A 200 -46.63 11.34 0.24
N THR A 201 -45.58 11.95 0.79
CA THR A 201 -44.23 11.99 0.21
C THR A 201 -43.19 11.71 1.28
N ALA A 202 -41.99 11.31 0.87
CA ALA A 202 -40.89 11.02 1.78
C ALA A 202 -40.55 12.26 2.62
N LEU A 203 -40.60 12.11 3.94
CA LEU A 203 -40.18 13.13 4.90
C LEU A 203 -38.65 13.20 4.93
N ILE A 204 -38.10 14.35 5.33
CA ILE A 204 -36.64 14.48 5.52
C ILE A 204 -36.21 13.49 6.60
N GLY A 205 -35.21 12.65 6.29
CA GLY A 205 -34.73 11.57 7.17
C GLY A 205 -35.60 10.31 7.13
N TYR A 206 -36.42 10.13 6.09
CA TYR A 206 -37.17 8.91 5.84
C TYR A 206 -37.07 8.49 4.36
N THR A 207 -37.07 7.18 4.09
CA THR A 207 -37.03 6.57 2.75
C THR A 207 -38.15 5.54 2.57
N SER A 208 -38.49 5.17 1.34
CA SER A 208 -39.51 4.14 1.06
C SER A 208 -38.97 2.71 1.18
N ASP A 209 -37.65 2.56 1.21
CA ASP A 209 -36.98 1.27 1.31
C ASP A 209 -36.71 0.92 2.79
N ASN A 210 -37.00 -0.31 3.21
CA ASN A 210 -36.89 -0.74 4.60
C ASN A 210 -35.84 -1.82 4.83
N THR A 211 -34.92 -1.97 3.90
CA THR A 211 -33.99 -3.10 3.83
C THR A 211 -32.67 -2.86 4.56
N ASP A 212 -32.56 -1.77 5.33
CA ASP A 212 -31.36 -1.47 6.10
C ASP A 212 -31.23 -2.36 7.34
N CYS A 213 -30.09 -3.04 7.44
CA CYS A 213 -29.73 -3.86 8.60
C CYS A 213 -28.96 -3.07 9.69
N ASN A 214 -28.46 -1.87 9.39
CA ASN A 214 -27.83 -0.97 10.36
C ASN A 214 -28.01 0.52 10.01
N ASP A 215 -29.18 1.05 10.39
CA ASP A 215 -29.61 2.46 10.31
C ASP A 215 -28.80 3.45 11.18
N SER A 216 -27.56 3.13 11.52
CA SER A 216 -26.63 4.05 12.17
C SER A 216 -25.28 4.14 11.46
N ASN A 217 -25.12 3.40 10.36
CA ASN A 217 -23.89 3.31 9.60
C ASN A 217 -24.15 3.13 8.09
N ALA A 218 -24.08 4.23 7.35
CA ALA A 218 -24.27 4.31 5.89
C ALA A 218 -23.32 3.43 5.04
N ALA A 219 -22.35 2.74 5.66
CA ALA A 219 -21.51 1.76 4.99
C ALA A 219 -22.09 0.33 5.02
N ILE A 220 -23.18 0.10 5.76
CA ILE A 220 -23.82 -1.21 5.94
C ILE A 220 -25.26 -1.10 5.45
N SER A 221 -25.48 -1.44 4.18
CA SER A 221 -26.79 -1.40 3.55
C SER A 221 -26.85 -2.24 2.28
N PRO A 222 -28.03 -2.56 1.73
CA PRO A 222 -28.17 -3.48 0.58
C PRO A 222 -27.39 -3.14 -0.69
N ALA A 223 -27.00 -1.88 -0.87
CA ALA A 223 -26.15 -1.45 -1.98
C ALA A 223 -24.66 -1.37 -1.63
N ALA A 224 -24.28 -1.59 -0.38
CA ALA A 224 -22.89 -1.64 0.04
C ALA A 224 -22.17 -2.82 -0.62
N ALA A 225 -20.88 -2.64 -0.87
CA ALA A 225 -20.01 -3.72 -1.30
C ALA A 225 -19.43 -4.41 -0.05
N GLU A 226 -19.35 -5.74 -0.09
CA GLU A 226 -18.75 -6.54 0.99
C GLU A 226 -17.30 -6.10 1.28
N VAL A 227 -17.01 -5.84 2.56
CA VAL A 227 -15.67 -5.53 3.05
C VAL A 227 -15.09 -6.78 3.71
N CYS A 228 -14.45 -7.60 2.88
CA CYS A 228 -13.90 -8.90 3.28
C CYS A 228 -13.05 -8.88 4.57
N GLY A 229 -13.44 -9.72 5.54
CA GLY A 229 -12.69 -10.03 6.76
C GLY A 229 -13.00 -9.12 7.94
N ASN A 230 -14.04 -8.28 7.85
CA ASN A 230 -14.51 -7.46 8.97
C ASN A 230 -15.51 -8.22 9.86
N GLY A 231 -16.07 -9.36 9.40
CA GLY A 231 -17.06 -10.16 10.12
C GLY A 231 -18.43 -9.50 10.23
N ILE A 232 -18.76 -8.57 9.33
CA ILE A 232 -20.02 -7.84 9.22
C ILE A 232 -20.68 -8.24 7.89
N ASP A 233 -22.01 -8.34 7.87
CA ASP A 233 -22.80 -8.46 6.62
C ASP A 233 -23.03 -7.04 6.10
N ASP A 234 -22.12 -6.55 5.25
CA ASP A 234 -22.16 -5.15 4.81
C ASP A 234 -23.35 -4.90 3.86
N ASN A 235 -23.73 -5.89 3.05
CA ASN A 235 -24.80 -5.76 2.06
C ASN A 235 -26.19 -6.27 2.53
N CYS A 236 -26.34 -6.57 3.81
CA CYS A 236 -27.59 -7.01 4.43
C CYS A 236 -28.28 -8.22 3.75
N ASN A 237 -27.54 -9.11 3.08
CA ASN A 237 -28.14 -10.26 2.39
C ASN A 237 -28.24 -11.53 3.24
N GLY A 238 -27.79 -11.48 4.49
CA GLY A 238 -27.79 -12.58 5.44
C GLY A 238 -26.59 -13.52 5.34
N GLN A 239 -25.57 -13.15 4.57
CA GLN A 239 -24.27 -13.81 4.52
C GLN A 239 -23.20 -12.84 5.02
N THR A 240 -22.11 -13.38 5.54
CA THR A 240 -20.99 -12.58 6.05
C THR A 240 -19.79 -12.87 5.18
N ASP A 241 -19.17 -11.82 4.62
CA ASP A 241 -17.95 -11.91 3.81
C ASP A 241 -18.09 -12.82 2.56
N GLU A 242 -19.27 -12.92 1.95
CA GLU A 242 -19.49 -13.73 0.76
C GLU A 242 -18.95 -13.10 -0.53
N GLY A 243 -18.67 -13.93 -1.54
CA GLY A 243 -18.06 -13.47 -2.79
C GLY A 243 -16.59 -13.05 -2.67
N CYS A 244 -16.03 -13.05 -1.46
CA CYS A 244 -14.62 -12.80 -1.20
C CYS A 244 -13.73 -13.95 -1.67
N SER A 245 -12.76 -13.63 -2.54
CA SER A 245 -11.60 -14.51 -2.74
C SER A 245 -10.72 -14.38 -1.50
N LEU A 246 -10.60 -15.45 -0.69
CA LEU A 246 -9.70 -15.52 0.48
C LEU A 246 -8.22 -15.62 0.05
N SER A 247 -7.83 -14.90 -0.99
CA SER A 247 -6.50 -14.92 -1.57
C SER A 247 -5.77 -13.64 -1.19
N ALA A 248 -4.60 -13.77 -0.56
CA ALA A 248 -3.73 -12.65 -0.25
C ALA A 248 -2.55 -12.68 -1.23
N ASP A 249 -2.31 -11.58 -1.95
CA ASP A 249 -1.17 -11.39 -2.85
C ASP A 249 -0.01 -10.76 -2.07
N LEU A 250 0.86 -11.59 -1.50
CA LEU A 250 2.08 -11.08 -0.91
C LEU A 250 3.09 -10.75 -2.01
N SER A 251 3.95 -9.79 -1.74
CA SER A 251 5.09 -9.49 -2.61
C SER A 251 6.28 -9.15 -1.74
N ILE A 252 7.47 -9.55 -2.17
CA ILE A 252 8.70 -9.32 -1.43
C ILE A 252 9.74 -8.61 -2.28
N THR A 253 10.45 -7.67 -1.67
CA THR A 253 11.67 -7.08 -2.22
C THR A 253 12.81 -7.27 -1.23
N ASN A 254 14.03 -7.34 -1.75
CA ASN A 254 15.25 -7.41 -0.95
C ASN A 254 16.25 -6.43 -1.55
N ALA A 255 16.85 -5.59 -0.72
CA ALA A 255 17.82 -4.59 -1.14
C ALA A 255 18.96 -4.50 -0.13
N ASP A 256 20.19 -4.32 -0.61
CA ASP A 256 21.34 -4.00 0.23
C ASP A 256 21.48 -2.48 0.41
N LEU A 257 22.02 -2.09 1.56
CA LEU A 257 22.27 -0.68 1.86
C LEU A 257 23.57 -0.17 1.21
N THR A 258 24.57 -1.03 1.08
CA THR A 258 25.91 -0.67 0.60
C THR A 258 26.36 -1.67 -0.44
N ASP A 259 26.59 -1.19 -1.67
CA ASP A 259 27.12 -1.97 -2.77
C ASP A 259 28.11 -1.10 -3.58
N PRO A 260 29.42 -1.41 -3.59
CA PRO A 260 30.07 -2.57 -2.97
C PRO A 260 30.34 -2.40 -1.46
N VAL A 261 30.42 -3.52 -0.75
CA VAL A 261 30.91 -3.60 0.64
C VAL A 261 32.43 -3.73 0.60
N THR A 262 33.16 -2.73 1.12
CA THR A 262 34.64 -2.69 1.06
C THR A 262 35.23 -2.16 2.36
N PRO A 263 36.28 -2.80 2.93
CA PRO A 263 36.91 -4.07 2.50
C PRO A 263 36.03 -5.30 2.75
N ALA A 264 36.44 -6.46 2.23
CA ALA A 264 35.94 -7.76 2.65
C ALA A 264 36.07 -7.93 4.18
N GLY A 265 35.13 -8.63 4.82
CA GLY A 265 35.05 -8.76 6.28
C GLY A 265 34.21 -7.68 6.98
N GLN A 266 33.62 -6.74 6.25
CA GLN A 266 32.69 -5.74 6.82
C GLN A 266 31.25 -6.25 6.84
N ASP A 267 30.41 -5.59 7.64
CA ASP A 267 28.99 -5.86 7.71
C ASP A 267 28.25 -5.31 6.47
N VAL A 268 27.35 -6.12 5.93
CA VAL A 268 26.33 -5.74 4.96
C VAL A 268 24.97 -5.73 5.64
N THR A 269 24.11 -4.79 5.26
CA THR A 269 22.72 -4.70 5.73
C THR A 269 21.77 -4.91 4.57
N TYR A 270 20.90 -5.92 4.70
CA TYR A 270 19.78 -6.19 3.81
C TYR A 270 18.47 -5.68 4.43
N THR A 271 17.66 -5.01 3.62
CA THR A 271 16.30 -4.59 3.97
C THR A 271 15.31 -5.36 3.10
N ILE A 272 14.65 -6.32 3.73
CA ILE A 272 13.59 -7.10 3.11
C ILE A 272 12.27 -6.41 3.39
N THR A 273 11.47 -6.15 2.36
CA THR A 273 10.14 -5.54 2.50
C THR A 273 9.09 -6.49 1.97
N VAL A 274 8.08 -6.79 2.79
CA VAL A 274 6.89 -7.57 2.41
C VAL A 274 5.71 -6.61 2.32
N THR A 275 4.92 -6.73 1.26
CA THR A 275 3.66 -5.99 1.09
C THR A 275 2.54 -6.97 0.76
N ASN A 276 1.38 -6.83 1.42
CA ASN A 276 0.16 -7.53 1.02
C ASN A 276 -0.66 -6.65 0.07
N ASN A 277 -0.69 -7.00 -1.21
CA ASN A 277 -1.44 -6.30 -2.26
C ASN A 277 -2.92 -6.75 -2.34
N GLY A 278 -3.35 -7.65 -1.45
CA GLY A 278 -4.74 -8.03 -1.26
C GLY A 278 -5.24 -9.09 -2.25
N PRO A 279 -6.56 -9.20 -2.46
CA PRO A 279 -7.62 -8.44 -1.80
C PRO A 279 -7.81 -8.79 -0.31
N ALA A 280 -7.42 -9.99 0.13
CA ALA A 280 -7.61 -10.43 1.51
C ALA A 280 -6.46 -10.00 2.45
N TYR A 281 -6.71 -10.04 3.77
CA TYR A 281 -5.63 -10.01 4.76
C TYR A 281 -4.86 -11.35 4.74
N ALA A 282 -3.59 -11.31 5.13
CA ALA A 282 -2.74 -12.49 5.26
C ALA A 282 -2.51 -12.82 6.74
N THR A 283 -2.47 -14.09 7.10
CA THR A 283 -2.15 -14.60 8.43
C THR A 283 -0.99 -15.58 8.38
N GLY A 284 -0.27 -15.69 9.50
CA GLY A 284 0.90 -16.57 9.59
C GLY A 284 2.03 -16.16 8.63
N VAL A 285 2.11 -14.87 8.27
CA VAL A 285 3.08 -14.35 7.31
C VAL A 285 4.49 -14.65 7.82
N THR A 286 5.23 -15.42 7.04
CA THR A 286 6.56 -15.90 7.40
C THR A 286 7.54 -15.60 6.28
N VAL A 287 8.58 -14.83 6.60
CA VAL A 287 9.73 -14.56 5.72
C VAL A 287 10.82 -15.58 6.00
N THR A 288 11.37 -16.17 4.94
CA THR A 288 12.59 -16.99 4.99
C THR A 288 13.67 -16.32 4.16
N ASP A 289 14.80 -15.97 4.78
CA ASP A 289 15.98 -15.42 4.11
C ASP A 289 17.13 -16.43 4.15
N VAL A 290 17.68 -16.76 2.99
CA VAL A 290 18.82 -17.67 2.83
C VAL A 290 20.04 -16.83 2.46
N LEU A 291 20.99 -16.76 3.39
CA LEU A 291 22.27 -16.10 3.18
C LEU A 291 23.25 -17.04 2.45
N ASP A 292 24.07 -16.48 1.57
CA ASP A 292 25.24 -17.18 1.00
C ASP A 292 26.15 -17.72 2.12
N ALA A 293 26.85 -18.83 1.88
CA ALA A 293 27.77 -19.42 2.85
C ALA A 293 28.94 -18.50 3.25
N SER A 294 29.20 -17.46 2.45
CA SER A 294 30.20 -16.42 2.69
C SER A 294 29.71 -15.30 3.63
N LEU A 295 28.47 -15.38 4.12
CA LEU A 295 27.89 -14.44 5.07
C LEU A 295 27.74 -15.07 6.46
N THR A 296 28.09 -14.32 7.50
CA THR A 296 27.86 -14.71 8.90
C THR A 296 26.83 -13.76 9.52
N LEU A 297 25.69 -14.29 9.96
CA LEU A 297 24.64 -13.46 10.56
C LEU A 297 25.13 -12.76 11.84
N VAL A 298 24.89 -11.45 11.90
CA VAL A 298 25.07 -10.61 13.10
C VAL A 298 23.72 -10.40 13.78
N SER A 299 22.70 -9.98 13.03
CA SER A 299 21.35 -9.77 13.57
C SER A 299 20.28 -9.85 12.47
N ALA A 300 19.05 -10.20 12.87
CA ALA A 300 17.87 -10.13 12.01
C ALA A 300 16.69 -9.63 12.84
N THR A 301 16.13 -8.48 12.47
CA THR A 301 15.09 -7.79 13.24
C THR A 301 13.87 -7.50 12.36
N PRO A 302 12.70 -8.08 12.66
CA PRO A 302 11.47 -7.75 11.95
C PRO A 302 10.82 -6.50 12.55
N SER A 303 10.10 -5.73 11.72
CA SER A 303 9.36 -4.53 12.15
C SER A 303 8.13 -4.84 12.99
N GLN A 304 7.63 -6.07 12.90
CA GLN A 304 6.47 -6.59 13.62
C GLN A 304 6.56 -8.11 13.81
N GLY A 305 5.70 -8.66 14.67
CA GLY A 305 5.64 -10.09 14.91
C GLY A 305 6.70 -10.60 15.89
N ALA A 306 7.11 -11.85 15.73
CA ALA A 306 8.04 -12.52 16.63
C ALA A 306 9.51 -12.36 16.16
N PRO A 307 10.50 -12.40 17.08
CA PRO A 307 11.91 -12.35 16.70
C PRO A 307 12.30 -13.44 15.70
N CYS A 308 13.20 -13.09 14.78
CA CYS A 308 13.72 -14.04 13.80
C CYS A 308 14.56 -15.15 14.47
N THR A 309 14.61 -16.32 13.85
CA THR A 309 15.42 -17.47 14.29
C THR A 309 16.27 -18.02 13.15
N GLY A 310 17.40 -18.65 13.46
CA GLY A 310 18.33 -19.18 12.47
C GLY A 310 19.61 -18.35 12.31
N ALA A 311 20.50 -18.79 11.41
CA ALA A 311 21.81 -18.15 11.18
C ALA A 311 22.22 -18.13 9.69
N GLY A 312 22.06 -19.24 8.96
CA GLY A 312 22.25 -19.28 7.50
C GLY A 312 20.92 -19.18 6.75
N THR A 313 19.92 -19.92 7.22
CA THR A 313 18.51 -19.73 6.85
C THR A 313 17.81 -19.08 8.03
N ILE A 314 17.34 -17.86 7.82
CA ILE A 314 16.69 -17.00 8.82
C ILE A 314 15.19 -17.08 8.58
N THR A 315 14.42 -17.34 9.63
CA THR A 315 12.96 -17.38 9.56
C THR A 315 12.38 -16.33 10.51
N CYS A 316 11.59 -15.41 9.96
CA CYS A 316 10.95 -14.32 10.68
C CYS A 316 9.43 -14.42 10.54
N ASN A 317 8.70 -14.48 11.65
CA ASN A 317 7.24 -14.52 11.65
C ASN A 317 6.70 -13.09 11.86
N LEU A 318 6.03 -12.54 10.84
CA LEU A 318 5.48 -11.19 10.83
C LEU A 318 4.03 -11.13 11.35
N GLY A 319 3.41 -12.27 11.65
CA GLY A 319 2.04 -12.35 12.14
C GLY A 319 1.01 -12.14 11.04
N SER A 320 0.04 -11.26 11.26
CA SER A 320 -1.00 -10.94 10.29
C SER A 320 -0.74 -9.59 9.61
N MET A 321 -1.10 -9.48 8.34
CA MET A 321 -0.95 -8.27 7.53
C MET A 321 -2.27 -7.93 6.82
N LEU A 322 -2.80 -6.74 7.10
CA LEU A 322 -3.98 -6.22 6.40
C LEU A 322 -3.66 -5.95 4.93
N ASN A 323 -4.70 -5.92 4.08
CA ASN A 323 -4.58 -5.47 2.70
C ASN A 323 -3.95 -4.07 2.63
N GLY A 324 -2.98 -3.88 1.73
CA GLY A 324 -2.26 -2.65 1.51
C GLY A 324 -1.17 -2.34 2.54
N SER A 325 -0.98 -3.18 3.56
CA SER A 325 0.05 -2.99 4.58
C SER A 325 1.40 -3.58 4.17
N SER A 326 2.48 -2.98 4.69
CA SER A 326 3.86 -3.46 4.51
C SER A 326 4.56 -3.67 5.85
N ALA A 327 5.49 -4.62 5.87
CA ALA A 327 6.36 -4.92 7.00
C ALA A 327 7.80 -5.16 6.49
N THR A 328 8.79 -4.94 7.34
CA THR A 328 10.20 -5.07 6.96
C THR A 328 10.96 -6.02 7.86
N VAL A 329 12.04 -6.61 7.33
CA VAL A 329 13.06 -7.34 8.09
C VAL A 329 14.41 -6.74 7.76
N THR A 330 15.13 -6.24 8.77
CA THR A 330 16.51 -5.77 8.64
C THR A 330 17.46 -6.90 9.04
N VAL A 331 18.27 -7.37 8.10
CA VAL A 331 19.26 -8.42 8.30
C VAL A 331 20.66 -7.81 8.18
N VAL A 332 21.48 -7.97 9.21
CA VAL A 332 22.89 -7.55 9.21
C VAL A 332 23.76 -8.81 9.25
N ALA A 333 24.69 -8.93 8.30
CA ALA A 333 25.61 -10.05 8.22
C ALA A 333 27.03 -9.58 7.90
N THR A 334 28.05 -10.21 8.46
CA THR A 334 29.46 -9.96 8.15
C THR A 334 29.87 -10.75 6.91
N THR A 335 30.50 -10.09 5.96
CA THR A 335 31.05 -10.73 4.75
C THR A 335 32.29 -11.57 5.05
N SER A 336 32.60 -12.55 4.22
CA SER A 336 33.85 -13.30 4.32
C SER A 336 35.05 -12.41 4.01
N LEU A 337 36.26 -12.86 4.37
CA LEU A 337 37.51 -12.14 4.07
C LEU A 337 37.95 -12.26 2.61
N THR A 338 37.13 -12.86 1.75
CA THR A 338 37.43 -13.02 0.32
C THR A 338 36.47 -12.14 -0.48
N PRO A 339 36.97 -11.21 -1.30
CA PRO A 339 36.10 -10.44 -2.20
C PRO A 339 35.41 -11.34 -3.22
N GLY A 340 34.27 -10.88 -3.74
CA GLY A 340 33.45 -11.63 -4.65
C GLY A 340 31.99 -11.20 -4.60
N MET A 341 31.17 -11.83 -5.45
CA MET A 341 29.71 -11.66 -5.38
C MET A 341 29.15 -12.59 -4.32
N ILE A 342 28.35 -12.02 -3.42
CA ILE A 342 27.55 -12.74 -2.43
C ILE A 342 26.07 -12.47 -2.69
N GLY A 343 25.18 -13.18 -2.00
CA GLY A 343 23.75 -12.91 -2.10
C GLY A 343 22.94 -13.29 -0.88
N SER A 344 21.73 -12.73 -0.84
CA SER A 344 20.65 -13.03 0.12
C SER A 344 19.38 -13.28 -0.69
N THR A 345 18.74 -14.42 -0.45
CA THR A 345 17.49 -14.80 -1.12
C THR A 345 16.36 -14.86 -0.10
N ALA A 346 15.47 -13.88 -0.17
CA ALA A 346 14.32 -13.78 0.71
C ALA A 346 13.07 -14.31 0.01
N SER A 347 12.25 -15.08 0.71
CA SER A 347 10.93 -15.53 0.28
C SER A 347 9.89 -15.31 1.37
N VAL A 348 8.63 -15.21 0.97
CA VAL A 348 7.50 -15.03 1.91
C VAL A 348 6.40 -16.04 1.64
N THR A 349 5.72 -16.45 2.71
CA THR A 349 4.55 -17.35 2.69
C THR A 349 3.51 -16.88 3.70
N ALA A 350 2.26 -17.26 3.49
CA ALA A 350 1.13 -17.06 4.40
C ALA A 350 0.19 -18.28 4.39
N ALA A 351 -0.83 -18.27 5.24
CA ALA A 351 -1.84 -19.33 5.29
C ALA A 351 -2.84 -19.26 4.11
N GLU A 352 -3.11 -18.05 3.63
CA GLU A 352 -4.03 -17.77 2.55
C GLU A 352 -3.38 -18.06 1.18
N PRO A 353 -4.12 -18.58 0.19
CA PRO A 353 -3.61 -18.77 -1.16
C PRO A 353 -3.11 -17.48 -1.79
N ASP A 354 -1.92 -17.53 -2.39
CA ASP A 354 -1.35 -16.41 -3.11
C ASP A 354 -1.58 -16.56 -4.63
N PRO A 355 -2.23 -15.59 -5.30
CA PRO A 355 -2.56 -15.70 -6.72
C PRO A 355 -1.35 -15.46 -7.63
N ASN A 356 -0.25 -14.92 -7.10
CA ASN A 356 0.95 -14.56 -7.84
C ASN A 356 2.23 -15.03 -7.13
N ALA A 357 2.40 -16.33 -6.91
CA ALA A 357 3.62 -16.87 -6.27
C ALA A 357 4.98 -16.46 -6.89
N SER A 358 5.01 -15.83 -8.08
CA SER A 358 6.24 -15.34 -8.72
C SER A 358 6.87 -14.12 -8.04
N ASN A 359 6.10 -13.31 -7.30
CA ASN A 359 6.58 -12.14 -6.55
C ASN A 359 6.92 -12.46 -5.08
N ASN A 360 6.81 -13.74 -4.68
CA ASN A 360 7.06 -14.23 -3.32
C ASN A 360 8.52 -14.63 -3.05
N SER A 361 9.43 -14.29 -3.97
CA SER A 361 10.87 -14.49 -3.79
C SER A 361 11.64 -13.34 -4.43
N ALA A 362 12.64 -12.82 -3.73
CA ALA A 362 13.56 -11.81 -4.22
C ALA A 362 15.00 -12.18 -3.85
N MET A 363 15.88 -12.14 -4.83
CA MET A 363 17.32 -12.33 -4.64
C MET A 363 18.02 -11.00 -4.79
N GLN A 364 18.83 -10.63 -3.78
CA GLN A 364 19.76 -9.53 -3.87
C GLN A 364 21.18 -10.08 -3.98
N THR A 365 21.97 -9.53 -4.89
CA THR A 365 23.40 -9.81 -5.01
C THR A 365 24.19 -8.58 -4.62
N THR A 366 25.24 -8.76 -3.83
CA THR A 366 26.08 -7.65 -3.34
C THR A 366 27.52 -7.91 -3.77
N ASN A 367 28.21 -6.87 -4.24
CA ASN A 367 29.62 -6.97 -4.55
C ASN A 367 30.45 -6.72 -3.29
N VAL A 368 31.28 -7.68 -2.89
CA VAL A 368 32.28 -7.51 -1.84
C VAL A 368 33.59 -7.13 -2.51
N GLY A 369 33.98 -5.89 -2.31
CA GLY A 369 35.20 -5.31 -2.88
C GLY A 369 36.40 -5.49 -1.95
N ASP A 370 37.55 -5.71 -2.57
CA ASP A 370 38.84 -5.56 -1.91
C ASP A 370 39.31 -4.11 -1.99
N VAL A 371 40.00 -3.66 -0.94
CA VAL A 371 40.85 -2.48 -1.04
C VAL A 371 42.06 -2.84 -1.88
N SER A 372 42.31 -2.07 -2.95
CA SER A 372 43.64 -2.06 -3.58
C SER A 372 44.67 -1.84 -2.48
N ARG A 373 45.84 -2.43 -2.58
CA ARG A 373 46.92 -2.26 -1.59
C ARG A 373 48.25 -2.56 -2.24
N GLU A 374 49.34 -2.01 -1.73
CA GLU A 374 50.67 -2.42 -2.16
C GLU A 374 50.91 -3.88 -1.73
N VAL A 375 51.01 -4.77 -2.70
CA VAL A 375 51.23 -6.21 -2.46
C VAL A 375 52.66 -6.65 -2.71
N GLY A 376 53.47 -5.76 -3.29
CA GLY A 376 54.86 -6.05 -3.60
C GLY A 376 55.66 -4.79 -3.85
N ILE A 377 56.89 -4.78 -3.35
CA ILE A 377 57.86 -3.73 -3.56
C ILE A 377 59.19 -4.37 -3.93
N SER A 378 59.93 -3.73 -4.83
CA SER A 378 61.25 -4.19 -5.23
C SER A 378 62.17 -3.03 -5.54
N THR A 379 63.48 -3.25 -5.47
CA THR A 379 64.43 -2.30 -6.02
C THR A 379 65.64 -3.01 -6.60
N ARG A 380 65.92 -2.73 -7.87
CA ARG A 380 67.11 -3.13 -8.58
C ARG A 380 68.16 -2.03 -8.54
N GLY A 381 69.41 -2.41 -8.33
CA GLY A 381 70.54 -1.49 -8.46
C GLY A 381 71.88 -2.17 -8.25
N LYS A 382 72.94 -1.36 -8.15
CA LYS A 382 74.29 -1.84 -7.84
C LYS A 382 74.41 -2.11 -6.34
N VAL A 383 74.82 -3.32 -6.00
CA VAL A 383 75.18 -3.76 -4.66
C VAL A 383 76.70 -3.64 -4.52
N GLU A 384 77.14 -2.84 -3.54
CA GLU A 384 78.54 -2.65 -3.19
C GLU A 384 78.76 -2.96 -1.69
N THR A 385 79.94 -2.61 -1.17
CA THR A 385 80.30 -2.81 0.24
C THR A 385 80.29 -1.48 1.02
N GLY A 386 80.42 -1.56 2.34
CA GLY A 386 80.51 -0.38 3.20
C GLY A 386 79.25 0.49 3.16
N THR A 387 79.41 1.80 2.97
CA THR A 387 78.29 2.76 2.91
C THR A 387 77.43 2.60 1.66
N ASN A 388 77.94 1.93 0.63
CA ASN A 388 77.27 1.75 -0.66
C ASN A 388 76.52 0.41 -0.76
N VAL A 389 76.48 -0.37 0.33
CA VAL A 389 75.61 -1.55 0.40
C VAL A 389 74.16 -1.14 0.14
N MET A 390 73.46 -1.97 -0.64
CA MET A 390 72.04 -1.74 -0.93
C MET A 390 71.22 -2.08 0.31
N VAL A 391 70.39 -1.14 0.74
CA VAL A 391 69.54 -1.29 1.93
C VAL A 391 68.11 -0.97 1.56
N GLY A 392 67.23 -1.97 1.62
CA GLY A 392 65.80 -1.82 1.43
C GLY A 392 65.09 -1.69 2.77
N GLY A 393 64.48 -0.56 3.04
CA GLY A 393 63.56 -0.32 4.15
C GLY A 393 62.12 -0.61 3.75
N PHE A 394 61.34 -1.16 4.66
CA PHE A 394 59.92 -1.43 4.48
C PHE A 394 59.16 -1.28 5.80
N VAL A 395 57.88 -0.90 5.71
CA VAL A 395 57.03 -0.65 6.88
C VAL A 395 55.76 -1.48 6.77
N PHE A 396 55.32 -2.06 7.89
CA PHE A 396 53.99 -2.66 8.03
C PHE A 396 53.13 -1.80 8.94
N GLY A 397 52.02 -1.30 8.40
CA GLY A 397 50.94 -0.69 9.17
C GLY A 397 49.94 -1.72 9.67
N GLY A 398 49.04 -1.31 10.56
CA GLY A 398 47.99 -2.15 11.12
C GLY A 398 48.27 -2.62 12.55
N THR A 399 47.44 -3.56 13.03
CA THR A 399 47.47 -4.06 14.41
C THR A 399 47.85 -5.53 14.51
N VAL A 400 47.93 -6.24 13.38
CA VAL A 400 48.26 -7.68 13.35
C VAL A 400 49.58 -7.93 12.63
N SER A 401 50.30 -8.97 13.06
CA SER A 401 51.53 -9.40 12.40
C SER A 401 51.26 -9.86 10.97
N LYS A 402 52.23 -9.61 10.08
CA LYS A 402 52.11 -9.88 8.65
C LYS A 402 53.16 -10.88 8.21
N LYS A 403 52.73 -11.92 7.49
CA LYS A 403 53.62 -12.84 6.78
C LYS A 403 54.02 -12.22 5.45
N VAL A 404 55.32 -12.05 5.23
CA VAL A 404 55.89 -11.53 3.98
C VAL A 404 56.96 -12.45 3.44
N LEU A 405 57.13 -12.40 2.13
CA LEU A 405 58.29 -12.97 1.44
C LEU A 405 59.33 -11.87 1.26
N ILE A 406 60.56 -12.09 1.74
CA ILE A 406 61.70 -11.22 1.48
C ILE A 406 62.69 -11.96 0.61
N ARG A 407 63.14 -11.35 -0.49
CA ARG A 407 64.14 -11.91 -1.41
C ARG A 407 65.26 -10.94 -1.73
N GLY A 408 66.45 -11.50 -1.90
CA GLY A 408 67.64 -10.87 -2.45
C GLY A 408 68.04 -11.65 -3.70
N ARG A 409 67.80 -11.07 -4.88
CA ARG A 409 68.06 -11.74 -6.16
C ARG A 409 69.36 -11.29 -6.80
N GLY A 410 70.10 -12.23 -7.38
CA GLY A 410 71.34 -12.00 -8.12
C GLY A 410 71.50 -12.96 -9.30
N PRO A 411 71.87 -14.23 -9.08
CA PRO A 411 72.20 -15.17 -10.15
C PRO A 411 71.08 -15.38 -11.16
N SER A 412 69.84 -15.49 -10.69
CA SER A 412 68.68 -15.76 -11.54
C SER A 412 68.41 -14.64 -12.55
N MET A 413 68.93 -13.44 -12.30
CA MET A 413 68.79 -12.28 -13.18
C MET A 413 69.69 -12.35 -14.42
N SER A 414 70.71 -13.22 -14.43
CA SER A 414 71.58 -13.39 -15.60
C SER A 414 70.95 -14.23 -16.71
N GLY A 415 69.88 -14.98 -16.39
CA GLY A 415 69.09 -15.73 -17.35
C GLY A 415 67.96 -14.92 -17.98
N ALA A 416 67.31 -15.49 -18.98
CA ALA A 416 66.08 -14.93 -19.53
C ALA A 416 64.99 -14.77 -18.43
N PRO A 417 64.00 -13.87 -18.60
CA PRO A 417 63.89 -12.89 -19.68
C PRO A 417 64.84 -11.69 -19.53
N TYR A 418 65.49 -11.54 -18.37
CA TYR A 418 66.23 -10.33 -18.01
C TYR A 418 67.60 -10.20 -18.69
N ASN A 419 68.35 -11.31 -18.75
CA ASN A 419 69.68 -11.39 -19.37
C ASN A 419 70.65 -10.30 -18.90
N PHE A 420 70.60 -9.94 -17.61
CA PHE A 420 71.48 -8.90 -17.07
C PHE A 420 72.92 -9.42 -16.93
N THR A 421 73.90 -8.58 -17.25
CA THR A 421 75.31 -8.87 -17.03
C THR A 421 75.80 -8.22 -15.72
N GLY A 422 76.79 -8.87 -15.08
CA GLY A 422 77.40 -8.37 -13.84
C GLY A 422 76.47 -8.43 -12.63
N THR A 423 75.58 -9.42 -12.58
CA THR A 423 74.73 -9.72 -11.42
C THR A 423 75.56 -10.31 -10.28
N LEU A 424 75.07 -10.22 -9.04
CA LEU A 424 75.65 -10.96 -7.93
C LEU A 424 75.60 -12.47 -8.24
N THR A 425 76.66 -13.19 -7.89
CA THR A 425 76.74 -14.65 -8.02
C THR A 425 76.34 -15.39 -6.75
N ASN A 426 76.43 -14.74 -5.59
CA ASN A 426 75.90 -15.26 -4.33
C ASN A 426 75.39 -14.15 -3.40
N PRO A 427 74.10 -13.78 -3.46
CA PRO A 427 73.47 -12.80 -2.58
C PRO A 427 73.13 -13.35 -1.20
N THR A 428 73.29 -12.53 -0.18
CA THR A 428 72.82 -12.77 1.20
C THR A 428 71.99 -11.59 1.70
N LEU A 429 71.07 -11.86 2.63
CA LEU A 429 70.23 -10.88 3.30
C LEU A 429 70.46 -10.84 4.81
N GLU A 430 70.54 -9.62 5.33
CA GLU A 430 70.48 -9.33 6.77
C GLU A 430 69.30 -8.40 7.07
N ILE A 431 68.41 -8.78 7.99
CA ILE A 431 67.19 -8.05 8.33
C ILE A 431 67.30 -7.45 9.73
N TYR A 432 66.98 -6.17 9.84
CA TYR A 432 67.15 -5.34 11.02
C TYR A 432 65.85 -4.67 11.45
N SER A 433 65.70 -4.48 12.76
CA SER A 433 64.74 -3.58 13.39
C SER A 433 65.52 -2.50 14.13
N GLY A 434 65.48 -1.27 13.60
CA GLY A 434 66.42 -0.23 13.99
C GLY A 434 67.88 -0.70 13.80
N PRO A 435 68.76 -0.60 14.81
CA PRO A 435 70.14 -1.08 14.71
C PRO A 435 70.30 -2.60 14.93
N THR A 436 69.25 -3.30 15.32
CA THR A 436 69.33 -4.69 15.78
C THR A 436 69.14 -5.66 14.61
N LEU A 437 70.17 -6.44 14.31
CA LEU A 437 70.08 -7.58 13.38
C LEU A 437 69.32 -8.72 14.05
N PHE A 438 68.27 -9.23 13.40
CA PHE A 438 67.44 -10.30 13.99
C PHE A 438 67.18 -11.48 13.06
N ALA A 439 67.35 -11.33 11.74
CA ALA A 439 67.22 -12.46 10.82
C ALA A 439 68.23 -12.39 9.67
N THR A 440 68.68 -13.55 9.21
CA THR A 440 69.62 -13.67 8.09
C THR A 440 69.27 -14.86 7.22
N VAL A 441 69.46 -14.72 5.91
CA VAL A 441 69.31 -15.80 4.94
C VAL A 441 70.34 -15.66 3.82
N ASP A 442 70.99 -16.76 3.46
CA ASP A 442 72.01 -16.83 2.41
C ASP A 442 71.43 -17.63 1.24
N ASP A 443 71.55 -18.96 1.27
CA ASP A 443 70.85 -19.84 0.34
C ASP A 443 69.43 -20.15 0.83
N TRP A 444 68.40 -19.84 0.04
CA TRP A 444 67.00 -20.10 0.40
C TRP A 444 66.70 -21.56 0.79
N GLN A 445 67.47 -22.50 0.23
CA GLN A 445 67.32 -23.94 0.49
C GLN A 445 67.77 -24.35 1.90
N ALA A 446 68.68 -23.57 2.49
CA ALA A 446 69.13 -23.78 3.87
C ALA A 446 68.16 -23.15 4.88
N GLY A 447 67.28 -22.26 4.43
CA GLY A 447 66.41 -21.46 5.29
C GLY A 447 67.17 -20.35 6.03
N ALA A 448 66.49 -19.69 6.97
CA ALA A 448 67.09 -18.61 7.73
C ALA A 448 68.20 -19.15 8.67
N THR A 449 69.39 -18.56 8.59
CA THR A 449 70.52 -18.89 9.48
C THR A 449 70.40 -18.22 10.85
N MET A 450 69.56 -17.19 10.95
CA MET A 450 69.15 -16.55 12.19
C MET A 450 67.68 -16.14 12.09
N CYS A 451 66.93 -16.34 13.17
CA CYS A 451 65.55 -15.89 13.31
C CYS A 451 65.24 -15.59 14.78
N ASN A 452 65.39 -14.33 15.17
CA ASN A 452 65.18 -13.85 16.52
C ASN A 452 64.03 -12.82 16.56
N ALA A 453 63.53 -12.53 17.76
CA ALA A 453 62.61 -11.42 17.96
C ALA A 453 63.19 -10.11 17.37
N PRO A 454 62.38 -9.28 16.69
CA PRO A 454 60.91 -9.28 16.68
C PRO A 454 60.24 -10.22 15.68
N ALA A 455 60.97 -11.05 14.93
CA ALA A 455 60.32 -12.07 14.10
C ALA A 455 59.51 -13.04 14.97
N GLU A 456 58.25 -13.25 14.62
CA GLU A 456 57.42 -14.27 15.27
C GLU A 456 57.79 -15.65 14.72
N THR A 457 57.97 -15.74 13.40
CA THR A 457 58.39 -16.96 12.71
C THR A 457 59.19 -16.63 11.46
N CYS A 458 60.20 -17.44 11.16
CA CYS A 458 60.82 -17.50 9.84
C CYS A 458 60.41 -18.82 9.20
N GLY A 459 59.77 -18.76 8.04
CA GLY A 459 59.23 -19.93 7.35
C GLY A 459 60.33 -20.87 6.86
N THR A 460 59.91 -22.08 6.49
CA THR A 460 60.83 -23.11 5.99
C THR A 460 60.99 -23.06 4.46
N PRO A 461 62.07 -23.64 3.90
CA PRO A 461 62.21 -23.79 2.45
C PRO A 461 61.04 -24.57 1.81
N ALA A 462 60.45 -25.51 2.55
CA ALA A 462 59.28 -26.26 2.10
C ALA A 462 58.03 -25.39 1.95
N GLU A 463 57.86 -24.37 2.79
CA GLU A 463 56.77 -23.40 2.64
C GLU A 463 56.92 -22.56 1.37
N LEU A 464 58.15 -22.13 1.05
CA LEU A 464 58.42 -21.41 -0.20
C LEU A 464 58.07 -22.25 -1.43
N GLN A 465 58.42 -23.53 -1.42
CA GLN A 465 58.10 -24.49 -2.49
C GLN A 465 56.59 -24.77 -2.58
N ALA A 466 55.93 -24.98 -1.45
CA ALA A 466 54.48 -25.25 -1.40
C ALA A 466 53.65 -24.07 -1.93
N ALA A 467 54.12 -22.84 -1.69
CA ALA A 467 53.51 -21.64 -2.24
C ALA A 467 53.95 -21.33 -3.69
N SER A 468 54.81 -22.16 -4.30
CA SER A 468 55.38 -21.93 -5.64
C SER A 468 56.08 -20.57 -5.77
N VAL A 469 56.74 -20.13 -4.69
CA VAL A 469 57.49 -18.87 -4.61
C VAL A 469 58.96 -19.09 -4.28
N ASP A 470 59.50 -20.29 -4.42
CA ASP A 470 60.94 -20.47 -4.31
C ASP A 470 61.67 -19.84 -5.52
N PRO A 471 62.91 -19.35 -5.34
CA PRO A 471 63.66 -18.70 -6.42
C PRO A 471 63.97 -19.57 -7.65
N CYS A 472 63.81 -20.89 -7.56
CA CYS A 472 64.07 -21.83 -8.66
C CYS A 472 62.85 -22.09 -9.54
N GLN A 473 61.68 -21.53 -9.21
CA GLN A 473 60.53 -21.57 -10.07
C GLN A 473 60.84 -20.87 -11.42
N PRO A 474 60.60 -21.53 -12.57
CA PRO A 474 60.76 -20.91 -13.87
C PRO A 474 59.91 -19.65 -13.99
N ASN A 475 60.46 -18.58 -14.56
CA ASN A 475 59.65 -17.39 -14.86
C ASN A 475 58.54 -17.74 -15.87
N THR A 476 57.48 -16.93 -15.92
CA THR A 476 56.40 -17.10 -16.90
C THR A 476 56.95 -17.23 -18.33
N GLY A 477 56.59 -18.31 -19.02
CA GLY A 477 57.08 -18.61 -20.37
C GLY A 477 58.41 -19.39 -20.43
N GLN A 478 58.93 -19.83 -19.28
CA GLN A 478 60.14 -20.67 -19.20
C GLN A 478 59.81 -22.07 -18.70
N THR A 479 60.58 -23.05 -19.17
CA THR A 479 60.45 -24.47 -18.78
C THR A 479 61.62 -24.97 -17.92
N THR A 480 62.65 -24.14 -17.74
CA THR A 480 63.84 -24.46 -16.96
C THR A 480 64.00 -23.47 -15.81
N ALA A 481 64.57 -23.94 -14.70
CA ALA A 481 64.88 -23.10 -13.55
C ALA A 481 65.84 -21.95 -13.94
N PRO A 482 65.72 -20.76 -13.30
CA PRO A 482 66.65 -19.67 -13.52
C PRO A 482 68.10 -20.06 -13.13
N PRO A 483 69.13 -19.52 -13.82
CA PRO A 483 70.53 -19.81 -13.50
C PRO A 483 70.90 -19.46 -12.06
N GLY A 484 71.63 -20.34 -11.37
CA GLY A 484 72.12 -20.09 -10.01
C GLY A 484 71.02 -19.86 -8.95
N CYS A 485 69.76 -20.22 -9.24
CA CYS A 485 68.62 -19.98 -8.36
C CYS A 485 68.76 -20.60 -6.95
N ASN A 486 69.61 -21.62 -6.78
CA ASN A 486 69.90 -22.24 -5.48
C ASN A 486 70.70 -21.33 -4.56
N GLN A 487 71.43 -20.35 -5.12
CA GLN A 487 72.24 -19.36 -4.40
C GLN A 487 71.49 -18.06 -4.12
N GLU A 488 70.17 -18.05 -4.33
CA GLU A 488 69.36 -16.88 -4.06
C GLU A 488 68.96 -16.81 -2.60
N ALA A 489 68.95 -15.61 -2.04
CA ALA A 489 68.46 -15.37 -0.68
C ALA A 489 66.95 -15.15 -0.70
N ALA A 490 66.20 -16.02 -0.03
CA ALA A 490 64.76 -15.87 0.11
C ALA A 490 64.24 -16.53 1.39
N MET A 491 63.29 -15.89 2.05
CA MET A 491 62.59 -16.46 3.20
C MET A 491 61.18 -15.89 3.33
N TYR A 492 60.27 -16.70 3.86
CA TYR A 492 59.08 -16.17 4.52
C TYR A 492 59.44 -15.70 5.92
N ILE A 493 58.84 -14.58 6.34
CA ILE A 493 58.99 -14.07 7.69
C ILE A 493 57.68 -13.44 8.16
N THR A 494 57.29 -13.69 9.40
CA THR A 494 56.13 -13.08 10.04
C THR A 494 56.62 -12.02 11.02
N LEU A 495 56.21 -10.78 10.79
CA LEU A 495 56.68 -9.61 11.53
C LEU A 495 55.51 -8.81 12.10
N PRO A 496 55.61 -8.30 13.34
CA PRO A 496 54.63 -7.37 13.88
C PRO A 496 54.66 -6.03 13.13
N PRO A 497 53.60 -5.20 13.25
CA PRO A 497 53.60 -3.85 12.70
C PRO A 497 54.83 -3.05 13.14
N GLY A 498 55.48 -2.36 12.20
CA GLY A 498 56.75 -1.68 12.46
C GLY A 498 57.58 -1.40 11.21
N ALA A 499 58.72 -0.76 11.41
CA ALA A 499 59.68 -0.43 10.35
C ALA A 499 60.90 -1.37 10.42
N TYR A 500 61.29 -1.88 9.26
CA TYR A 500 62.37 -2.86 9.11
C TYR A 500 63.29 -2.48 7.95
N THR A 501 64.52 -2.95 7.99
CA THR A 501 65.47 -2.78 6.88
C THR A 501 66.17 -4.08 6.56
N THR A 502 66.30 -4.41 5.28
CA THR A 502 67.11 -5.53 4.80
C THR A 502 68.33 -5.02 4.04
N LYS A 503 69.49 -5.60 4.30
CA LYS A 503 70.72 -5.34 3.54
C LYS A 503 70.95 -6.47 2.56
N LEU A 504 71.09 -6.15 1.29
CA LEU A 504 71.52 -7.09 0.27
C LEU A 504 73.03 -6.97 0.08
N MET A 505 73.73 -8.08 0.22
CA MET A 505 75.19 -8.15 0.10
C MET A 505 75.59 -9.33 -0.76
N GLY A 506 76.77 -9.27 -1.36
CA GLY A 506 77.40 -10.45 -1.95
C GLY A 506 78.29 -11.17 -0.94
N VAL A 507 78.25 -12.50 -0.91
CA VAL A 507 79.14 -13.31 -0.08
C VAL A 507 80.61 -12.96 -0.37
N GLY A 508 81.41 -12.79 0.68
CA GLY A 508 82.82 -12.40 0.56
C GLY A 508 83.05 -10.96 0.07
N GLY A 509 82.02 -10.12 0.06
CA GLY A 509 82.11 -8.73 -0.41
C GLY A 509 81.98 -8.58 -1.93
N GLU A 510 81.39 -9.58 -2.60
CA GLU A 510 81.10 -9.51 -4.03
C GLU A 510 80.20 -8.30 -4.34
N MET A 511 80.53 -7.59 -5.42
CA MET A 511 79.77 -6.45 -5.90
C MET A 511 79.14 -6.75 -7.25
N GLY A 512 77.85 -6.48 -7.40
CA GLY A 512 77.08 -6.90 -8.57
C GLY A 512 75.75 -6.18 -8.65
N LYS A 513 74.97 -6.48 -9.68
CA LYS A 513 73.56 -6.07 -9.74
C LYS A 513 72.74 -7.03 -8.89
N GLY A 514 71.87 -6.48 -8.07
CA GLY A 514 70.93 -7.27 -7.29
C GLY A 514 69.57 -6.59 -7.17
N ILE A 515 68.59 -7.35 -6.71
CA ILE A 515 67.23 -6.86 -6.41
C ILE A 515 66.88 -7.24 -4.97
N ILE A 516 66.38 -6.27 -4.20
CA ILE A 516 65.64 -6.53 -2.97
C ILE A 516 64.16 -6.58 -3.31
N GLU A 517 63.45 -7.60 -2.86
CA GLU A 517 62.00 -7.74 -3.03
C GLU A 517 61.33 -8.03 -1.68
N VAL A 518 60.19 -7.41 -1.43
CA VAL A 518 59.29 -7.74 -0.32
C VAL A 518 57.88 -7.87 -0.88
N TYR A 519 57.25 -9.02 -0.67
CA TYR A 519 55.90 -9.30 -1.11
C TYR A 519 54.99 -9.62 0.08
N ASP A 520 53.78 -9.10 0.05
CA ASP A 520 52.73 -9.49 0.96
C ASP A 520 52.32 -10.93 0.65
N ALA A 521 52.56 -11.84 1.60
CA ALA A 521 52.26 -13.26 1.44
C ALA A 521 50.89 -13.64 2.03
N ASP A 522 50.25 -12.72 2.75
CA ASP A 522 48.97 -12.89 3.39
C ASP A 522 48.07 -11.69 3.07
N THR A 523 47.40 -11.79 1.93
CA THR A 523 46.48 -10.75 1.43
C THR A 523 45.15 -10.72 2.17
N ALA A 524 44.86 -11.71 3.03
CA ALA A 524 43.63 -11.74 3.85
C ALA A 524 43.75 -10.88 5.11
N SER A 525 44.98 -10.61 5.56
CA SER A 525 45.26 -9.72 6.69
C SER A 525 44.96 -8.25 6.35
N LEU A 526 44.30 -7.52 7.25
CA LEU A 526 44.05 -6.07 7.10
C LEU A 526 45.30 -5.20 7.34
N SER A 527 46.38 -5.76 7.91
CA SER A 527 47.66 -5.04 7.94
C SER A 527 48.13 -4.78 6.51
N MET A 528 48.80 -3.65 6.27
CA MET A 528 49.20 -3.24 4.92
C MET A 528 50.70 -2.96 4.85
N LEU A 529 51.27 -3.16 3.67
CA LEU A 529 52.63 -2.71 3.36
C LEU A 529 52.58 -1.19 3.18
N GLY A 530 53.10 -0.44 4.16
CA GLY A 530 52.97 1.02 4.22
C GLY A 530 54.03 1.81 3.44
N GLY A 531 55.02 1.13 2.84
CA GLY A 531 56.00 1.76 1.96
C GLY A 531 57.31 1.02 1.80
N ILE A 532 58.08 1.41 0.79
CA ILE A 532 59.46 1.00 0.53
C ILE A 532 60.38 2.22 0.52
N SER A 533 61.61 2.05 1.02
CA SER A 533 62.70 3.00 0.84
C SER A 533 63.99 2.26 0.57
N THR A 534 64.56 2.33 -0.63
CA THR A 534 65.84 1.68 -0.93
C THR A 534 66.95 2.70 -1.08
N ARG A 535 68.00 2.57 -0.25
CA ARG A 535 69.26 3.30 -0.38
C ARG A 535 70.27 2.47 -1.17
N GLY A 536 70.97 3.09 -2.11
CA GLY A 536 72.05 2.45 -2.84
C GLY A 536 72.78 3.38 -3.79
N LYS A 537 73.78 2.85 -4.51
CA LYS A 537 74.49 3.59 -5.54
C LYS A 537 73.62 3.70 -6.81
N VAL A 538 73.33 4.93 -7.21
CA VAL A 538 72.66 5.26 -8.47
C VAL A 538 73.73 5.49 -9.54
N LEU A 539 73.65 4.73 -10.63
CA LEU A 539 74.55 4.83 -11.79
C LEU A 539 73.80 5.41 -13.01
N THR A 540 74.44 5.39 -14.18
CA THR A 540 73.89 5.92 -15.43
C THR A 540 73.46 4.81 -16.40
N GLY A 541 72.80 5.20 -17.49
CA GLY A 541 72.43 4.29 -18.57
C GLY A 541 71.47 3.20 -18.11
N THR A 542 71.78 1.94 -18.42
CA THR A 542 70.96 0.78 -18.02
C THR A 542 71.12 0.39 -16.54
N ASP A 543 72.08 1.00 -15.84
CA ASP A 543 72.46 0.67 -14.46
C ASP A 543 71.90 1.65 -13.41
N VAL A 544 71.00 2.54 -13.83
CA VAL A 544 70.20 3.37 -12.90
C VAL A 544 69.48 2.50 -11.86
N MET A 545 69.19 3.09 -10.71
CA MET A 545 68.38 2.44 -9.69
C MET A 545 66.93 2.39 -10.17
N VAL A 546 66.30 1.22 -10.06
CA VAL A 546 64.91 1.01 -10.49
C VAL A 546 64.12 0.44 -9.34
N GLY A 547 63.24 1.24 -8.76
CA GLY A 547 62.22 0.77 -7.83
C GLY A 547 61.06 0.14 -8.58
N GLY A 548 60.53 -0.97 -8.08
CA GLY A 548 59.28 -1.56 -8.52
C GLY A 548 58.27 -1.54 -7.38
N PHE A 549 57.00 -1.37 -7.70
CA PHE A 549 55.91 -1.54 -6.73
C PHE A 549 54.66 -2.06 -7.43
N ILE A 550 53.87 -2.83 -6.71
CA ILE A 550 52.68 -3.52 -7.21
C ILE A 550 51.49 -3.02 -6.41
N ILE A 551 50.52 -2.42 -7.11
CA ILE A 551 49.20 -2.13 -6.55
C ILE A 551 48.34 -3.36 -6.88
N GLY A 552 47.99 -4.11 -5.84
CA GLY A 552 47.12 -5.29 -5.93
C GLY A 552 45.76 -4.97 -6.55
N ALA A 553 45.08 -6.00 -7.04
CA ALA A 553 43.73 -5.84 -7.57
C ALA A 553 42.79 -5.29 -6.49
N GLY A 554 41.92 -4.37 -6.88
CA GLY A 554 40.95 -3.74 -5.99
C GLY A 554 40.12 -2.69 -6.72
N SER A 555 39.11 -2.15 -6.05
CA SER A 555 38.14 -1.24 -6.68
C SER A 555 38.56 0.24 -6.66
N SER A 556 39.65 0.57 -5.96
CA SER A 556 40.07 1.96 -5.70
C SER A 556 41.47 2.24 -6.24
N ASN A 557 41.69 3.48 -6.69
CA ASN A 557 43.02 3.95 -7.06
C ASN A 557 43.82 4.31 -5.82
N LYS A 558 45.15 4.22 -5.89
CA LYS A 558 46.04 4.55 -4.78
C LYS A 558 46.78 5.85 -4.97
N THR A 559 46.72 6.70 -3.95
CA THR A 559 47.46 7.96 -3.90
C THR A 559 48.76 7.74 -3.14
N LEU A 560 49.86 7.78 -3.87
CA LEU A 560 51.20 7.47 -3.39
C LEU A 560 52.09 8.70 -3.42
N LEU A 561 52.96 8.82 -2.42
CA LEU A 561 54.10 9.72 -2.41
C LEU A 561 55.31 8.96 -2.93
N LEU A 562 55.85 9.36 -4.08
CA LEU A 562 57.11 8.85 -4.60
C LEU A 562 58.20 9.90 -4.41
N ARG A 563 59.37 9.48 -3.91
CA ARG A 563 60.51 10.38 -3.66
C ARG A 563 61.82 9.79 -4.17
N GLY A 564 62.61 10.61 -4.82
CA GLY A 564 63.99 10.35 -5.18
C GLY A 564 64.86 11.31 -4.38
N ARG A 565 65.55 10.79 -3.36
CA ARG A 565 66.41 11.59 -2.47
C ARG A 565 67.88 11.48 -2.85
N GLY A 566 68.56 12.61 -2.90
CA GLY A 566 69.99 12.71 -3.18
C GLY A 566 70.66 13.78 -2.33
N PRO A 567 70.52 15.08 -2.65
CA PRO A 567 71.28 16.15 -2.00
C PRO A 567 71.08 16.25 -0.49
N SER A 568 69.86 16.03 -0.01
CA SER A 568 69.52 16.11 1.42
C SER A 568 70.21 15.05 2.26
N LEU A 569 70.72 13.97 1.64
CA LEU A 569 71.43 12.89 2.33
C LEU A 569 72.83 13.30 2.80
N SER A 570 73.36 14.42 2.29
CA SER A 570 74.65 14.97 2.71
C SER A 570 74.59 15.67 4.07
N GLY A 571 73.38 16.04 4.52
CA GLY A 571 73.13 16.64 5.83
C GLY A 571 72.79 15.61 6.92
N PRO A 572 72.69 16.06 8.17
CA PRO A 572 72.25 15.19 9.26
C PRO A 572 70.81 14.69 9.03
N PRO A 573 70.41 13.53 9.59
CA PRO A 573 71.22 12.63 10.41
C PRO A 573 72.19 11.73 9.60
N TYR A 574 72.08 11.72 8.26
CA TYR A 574 72.75 10.73 7.40
C TYR A 574 74.22 11.05 7.12
N ASN A 575 74.55 12.32 6.84
CA ASN A 575 75.90 12.81 6.59
C ASN A 575 76.69 11.98 5.54
N PHE A 576 76.03 11.52 4.48
CA PHE A 576 76.69 10.74 3.43
C PHE A 576 77.55 11.63 2.53
N THR A 577 78.70 11.11 2.09
CA THR A 577 79.55 11.74 1.07
C THR A 577 79.25 11.15 -0.31
N GLY A 578 79.28 11.96 -1.36
CA GLY A 578 79.06 11.49 -2.74
C GLY A 578 77.60 11.11 -3.01
N THR A 579 76.66 11.90 -2.48
CA THR A 579 75.23 11.77 -2.71
C THR A 579 74.85 12.12 -4.14
N LEU A 580 73.70 11.64 -4.61
CA LEU A 580 73.18 11.95 -5.93
C LEU A 580 72.91 13.46 -6.04
N PRO A 581 73.53 14.19 -6.99
CA PRO A 581 73.44 15.66 -7.03
C PRO A 581 72.08 16.24 -7.44
N ASP A 582 71.38 15.61 -8.38
CA ASP A 582 70.16 16.17 -8.99
C ASP A 582 69.19 15.02 -9.38
N PRO A 583 68.49 14.42 -8.40
CA PRO A 583 67.63 13.26 -8.62
C PRO A 583 66.40 13.58 -9.48
N VAL A 584 66.19 12.77 -10.51
CA VAL A 584 64.98 12.73 -11.35
C VAL A 584 64.29 11.38 -11.17
N LEU A 585 62.96 11.39 -11.05
CA LEU A 585 62.13 10.19 -11.10
C LEU A 585 61.34 10.09 -12.39
N GLU A 586 61.35 8.90 -12.99
CA GLU A 586 60.52 8.51 -14.13
C GLU A 586 59.70 7.26 -13.78
N ILE A 587 58.38 7.38 -13.78
CA ILE A 587 57.43 6.36 -13.33
C ILE A 587 56.78 5.72 -14.54
N TYR A 588 56.85 4.40 -14.65
CA TYR A 588 56.37 3.62 -15.78
C TYR A 588 55.36 2.55 -15.36
N CYS A 589 54.40 2.30 -16.23
CA CYS A 589 53.64 1.05 -16.27
C CYS A 589 54.04 0.25 -17.51
N GLY A 590 54.68 -0.90 -17.33
CA GLY A 590 55.30 -1.62 -18.44
C GLY A 590 56.33 -0.73 -19.15
N ALA A 591 56.09 -0.41 -20.43
CA ALA A 591 56.94 0.48 -21.22
C ALA A 591 56.46 1.95 -21.25
N THR A 592 55.26 2.23 -20.74
CA THR A 592 54.61 3.55 -20.83
C THR A 592 55.07 4.44 -19.68
N LEU A 593 55.60 5.63 -19.98
CA LEU A 593 55.92 6.66 -18.99
C LEU A 593 54.63 7.34 -18.52
N PHE A 594 54.36 7.27 -17.22
CA PHE A 594 53.17 7.86 -16.59
C PHE A 594 53.46 9.24 -16.04
N ALA A 595 54.56 9.36 -15.31
CA ALA A 595 54.92 10.61 -14.69
C ALA A 595 56.41 10.78 -14.61
N GLN A 596 56.84 12.03 -14.67
CA GLN A 596 58.22 12.42 -14.46
C GLN A 596 58.24 13.60 -13.49
N THR A 597 59.17 13.59 -12.55
CA THR A 597 59.38 14.71 -11.64
C THR A 597 60.87 14.94 -11.44
N ASN A 598 61.23 16.22 -11.46
CA ASN A 598 62.48 16.79 -11.00
C ASN A 598 62.11 17.99 -10.14
N ASP A 599 62.92 18.35 -9.15
CA ASP A 599 62.73 19.55 -8.32
C ASP A 599 61.27 19.69 -7.82
N TRP A 600 60.93 19.01 -6.73
CA TRP A 600 59.55 18.72 -6.30
C TRP A 600 58.57 19.91 -6.26
N GLU A 601 59.04 21.16 -6.11
CA GLU A 601 58.20 22.37 -6.09
C GLU A 601 57.68 22.79 -7.47
N ILE A 602 58.33 22.35 -8.55
CA ILE A 602 58.04 22.79 -9.92
C ILE A 602 56.83 22.04 -10.50
N GLY A 603 56.33 21.01 -9.81
CA GLY A 603 55.29 20.13 -10.33
C GLY A 603 55.84 18.94 -11.09
N ALA A 604 54.96 18.03 -11.50
CA ALA A 604 55.35 16.94 -12.39
C ALA A 604 55.73 17.52 -13.77
N LEU A 605 56.90 17.14 -14.28
CA LEU A 605 57.34 17.47 -15.64
C LEU A 605 56.45 16.81 -16.70
N GLN A 606 55.83 15.67 -16.35
CA GLN A 606 54.87 14.94 -17.15
C GLN A 606 53.86 14.23 -16.24
N CYS A 607 52.59 14.21 -16.62
CA CYS A 607 51.53 13.42 -15.97
C CYS A 607 50.53 12.96 -17.04
N ASP A 608 50.82 11.81 -17.65
CA ASP A 608 50.06 11.29 -18.78
C ASP A 608 49.07 10.20 -18.34
N PRO A 609 47.93 10.05 -19.04
CA PRO A 609 47.00 8.95 -18.80
C PRO A 609 47.71 7.59 -18.92
N PRO A 610 47.35 6.58 -18.11
CA PRO A 610 46.22 6.50 -17.17
C PRO A 610 46.56 6.91 -15.73
N ALA A 611 47.58 7.75 -15.49
CA ALA A 611 47.70 8.43 -14.19
C ALA A 611 46.48 9.34 -13.98
N ILE A 612 45.85 9.25 -12.81
CA ILE A 612 44.58 9.97 -12.54
C ILE A 612 44.86 11.39 -12.08
N SER A 613 45.91 11.58 -11.29
CA SER A 613 46.35 12.90 -10.84
C SER A 613 47.81 12.87 -10.43
N CYS A 614 48.48 13.99 -10.64
CA CYS A 614 49.83 14.27 -10.13
C CYS A 614 49.82 15.64 -9.47
N THR A 615 50.30 15.73 -8.25
CA THR A 615 50.40 16.99 -7.50
C THR A 615 51.75 17.08 -6.81
N VAL A 616 52.17 18.31 -6.51
CA VAL A 616 53.35 18.55 -5.67
C VAL A 616 53.04 18.11 -4.24
N PRO A 617 54.00 17.49 -3.53
CA PRO A 617 53.87 17.29 -2.09
C PRO A 617 53.65 18.63 -1.36
N THR A 618 52.82 18.61 -0.31
CA THR A 618 52.59 19.77 0.57
C THR A 618 52.81 19.37 2.03
N PRO A 619 53.06 20.32 2.96
CA PRO A 619 53.20 19.99 4.37
C PRO A 619 52.01 19.13 4.87
N PRO A 620 52.26 18.02 5.61
CA PRO A 620 53.51 17.65 6.27
C PRO A 620 54.43 16.70 5.47
N VAL A 621 54.13 16.40 4.20
CA VAL A 621 54.86 15.40 3.40
C VAL A 621 55.86 15.99 2.40
N ASP A 622 56.11 17.30 2.43
CA ASP A 622 57.07 17.93 1.53
C ASP A 622 58.54 17.57 1.85
N PRO A 623 59.42 17.44 0.85
CA PRO A 623 60.82 17.09 1.04
C PRO A 623 61.68 18.04 1.86
N CYS A 624 61.26 19.29 2.05
CA CYS A 624 61.98 20.31 2.80
C CYS A 624 61.57 20.39 4.28
N GLN A 625 60.61 19.56 4.72
CA GLN A 625 60.32 19.39 6.13
C GLN A 625 61.58 18.93 6.89
N PRO A 626 61.95 19.60 8.00
CA PRO A 626 63.02 19.15 8.87
C PRO A 626 62.78 17.71 9.35
N ASN A 627 63.80 16.86 9.35
CA ASN A 627 63.66 15.53 9.92
C ASN A 627 63.35 15.64 11.44
N PRO A 628 62.71 14.63 12.06
CA PRO A 628 62.49 14.60 13.50
C PRO A 628 63.77 14.93 14.29
N GLY A 629 63.71 15.94 15.15
CA GLY A 629 64.86 16.42 15.92
C GLY A 629 65.72 17.49 15.23
N GLN A 630 65.33 17.97 14.05
CA GLN A 630 65.98 19.08 13.35
C GLN A 630 65.08 20.32 13.32
N THR A 631 65.70 21.51 13.37
CA THR A 631 65.00 22.81 13.30
C THR A 631 65.18 23.53 11.97
N THR A 632 66.00 22.97 11.07
CA THR A 632 66.29 23.54 9.75
C THR A 632 65.98 22.52 8.65
N PRO A 633 65.55 22.98 7.46
CA PRO A 633 65.35 22.11 6.30
C PRO A 633 66.61 21.31 5.95
N PRO A 634 66.46 20.12 5.35
CA PRO A 634 67.60 19.38 4.82
C PRO A 634 68.35 20.18 3.73
N PRO A 635 69.67 20.00 3.59
CA PRO A 635 70.44 20.73 2.57
C PRO A 635 69.95 20.44 1.15
N SER A 636 69.82 21.49 0.33
CA SER A 636 69.40 21.40 -1.08
C SER A 636 68.15 20.54 -1.31
N CYS A 637 67.22 20.54 -0.34
CA CYS A 637 65.97 19.77 -0.39
C CYS A 637 65.07 20.15 -1.57
N TYR A 638 65.26 21.33 -2.16
CA TYR A 638 64.55 21.81 -3.35
C TYR A 638 64.93 21.05 -4.62
N ASN A 639 66.13 20.46 -4.66
CA ASN A 639 66.62 19.67 -5.79
C ASN A 639 66.19 18.19 -5.68
N GLU A 640 65.31 17.85 -4.74
CA GLU A 640 64.81 16.49 -4.60
C GLU A 640 63.66 16.24 -5.58
N ALA A 641 63.59 15.04 -6.15
CA ALA A 641 62.42 14.62 -6.92
C ALA A 641 61.34 14.10 -5.97
N ALA A 642 60.13 14.65 -6.06
CA ALA A 642 58.99 14.10 -5.33
C ALA A 642 57.66 14.43 -6.01
N ILE A 643 56.71 13.51 -5.91
CA ILE A 643 55.39 13.62 -6.53
C ILE A 643 54.36 12.86 -5.71
N ILE A 644 53.18 13.45 -5.52
CA ILE A 644 51.98 12.73 -5.09
C ILE A 644 51.23 12.32 -6.35
N ILE A 645 51.05 11.02 -6.56
CA ILE A 645 50.45 10.47 -7.78
C ILE A 645 49.32 9.50 -7.43
N THR A 646 48.21 9.59 -8.16
CA THR A 646 47.11 8.63 -8.05
C THR A 646 47.17 7.62 -9.20
N LEU A 647 47.37 6.36 -8.85
CA LEU A 647 47.63 5.27 -9.77
C LEU A 647 46.51 4.22 -9.69
N PRO A 648 46.01 3.73 -10.84
CA PRO A 648 45.02 2.67 -10.84
C PRO A 648 45.60 1.31 -10.41
N PRO A 649 44.78 0.39 -9.90
CA PRO A 649 45.19 -1.00 -9.65
C PRO A 649 45.17 -1.85 -10.94
N ALA A 650 45.58 -3.12 -10.82
CA ALA A 650 45.28 -4.11 -11.86
C ALA A 650 43.76 -4.23 -12.12
N PRO A 651 43.29 -4.45 -13.37
CA PRO A 651 44.07 -4.76 -14.57
C PRO A 651 44.51 -3.54 -15.38
N ALA A 652 44.08 -2.32 -15.02
CA ALA A 652 44.44 -1.11 -15.76
C ALA A 652 45.96 -0.86 -15.74
N CYS A 653 46.57 -0.98 -14.55
CA CYS A 653 47.99 -1.18 -14.38
C CYS A 653 48.28 -1.69 -12.96
N GLY A 654 48.83 -2.90 -12.81
CA GLY A 654 49.17 -3.44 -11.49
C GLY A 654 50.64 -3.28 -11.10
N ASN A 655 51.53 -3.23 -12.09
CA ASN A 655 52.99 -3.28 -11.90
C ASN A 655 53.64 -1.99 -12.38
N TYR A 656 54.23 -1.26 -11.44
CA TYR A 656 54.90 0.00 -11.69
C TYR A 656 56.40 -0.11 -11.50
N THR A 657 57.15 0.66 -12.28
CA THR A 657 58.59 0.84 -12.10
C THR A 657 58.95 2.31 -12.09
N ALA A 658 59.79 2.74 -11.15
CA ALA A 658 60.31 4.08 -11.05
C ALA A 658 61.83 4.06 -11.24
N LYS A 659 62.34 4.78 -12.23
CA LYS A 659 63.78 4.96 -12.44
C LYS A 659 64.23 6.19 -11.68
N LEU A 660 65.21 6.02 -10.79
CA LEU A 660 65.93 7.11 -10.15
C LEU A 660 67.26 7.32 -10.86
N ARG A 661 67.46 8.52 -11.40
CA ARG A 661 68.68 8.92 -12.10
C ARG A 661 69.09 10.33 -11.73
N ASP A 662 70.28 10.74 -12.15
CA ASP A 662 70.69 12.15 -12.09
C ASP A 662 70.23 12.90 -13.35
N ALA A 663 69.79 14.15 -13.22
CA ALA A 663 69.37 15.00 -14.34
C ALA A 663 70.52 15.24 -15.34
N ASN A 664 71.76 15.30 -14.85
CA ASN A 664 72.96 15.67 -15.60
C ASN A 664 73.88 14.47 -15.87
N GLY A 665 73.41 13.24 -15.63
CA GLY A 665 74.20 12.02 -15.82
C GLY A 665 75.28 11.80 -14.75
N GLY A 666 75.13 12.43 -13.59
CA GLY A 666 75.91 12.13 -12.40
C GLY A 666 75.64 10.74 -11.80
N THR A 667 76.45 10.36 -10.82
CA THR A 667 76.27 9.15 -10.01
C THR A 667 76.44 9.47 -8.54
N GLY A 668 75.78 8.73 -7.66
CA GLY A 668 75.82 9.05 -6.24
C GLY A 668 75.02 8.09 -5.38
N ILE A 669 75.07 8.29 -4.06
CA ILE A 669 74.17 7.62 -3.13
C ILE A 669 72.81 8.29 -3.25
N GLY A 670 71.79 7.51 -3.60
CA GLY A 670 70.40 7.97 -3.63
C GLY A 670 69.49 7.05 -2.82
N ILE A 671 68.32 7.56 -2.47
CA ILE A 671 67.21 6.79 -1.91
C ILE A 671 66.00 6.92 -2.84
N PHE A 672 65.40 5.79 -3.20
CA PHE A 672 64.07 5.77 -3.81
C PHE A 672 63.03 5.35 -2.77
N GLU A 673 61.95 6.11 -2.66
CA GLU A 673 60.89 5.86 -1.69
C GLU A 673 59.50 5.86 -2.34
N VAL A 674 58.62 4.99 -1.84
CA VAL A 674 57.18 4.98 -2.14
C VAL A 674 56.43 4.79 -0.84
N TYR A 675 55.47 5.67 -0.56
CA TYR A 675 54.61 5.61 0.62
C TYR A 675 53.16 5.87 0.24
N GLU A 676 52.22 5.20 0.90
CA GLU A 676 50.81 5.54 0.78
C GLU A 676 50.52 6.83 1.58
N VAL A 677 49.86 7.81 0.97
CA VAL A 677 49.57 9.12 1.62
C VAL A 677 48.40 9.01 2.60
N THR A 678 47.51 8.05 2.39
CA THR A 678 46.37 7.71 3.25
C THR A 678 46.30 6.19 3.42
N PRO A 679 47.09 5.62 4.36
CA PRO A 679 47.14 4.17 4.60
C PRO A 679 45.86 3.60 5.21
#